data_AF-H1PLU2-F1
#
_entry.id   AF-H1PLU2-F1
#
_cell.length_a   1.000
_cell.length_b   1.000
_cell.length_c   1.000
_cell.angle_alpha   90.00
_cell.angle_beta   90.00
_cell.angle_gamma   90.00
#
_symmetry.space_group_name_H-M   'P 1'
#
loop_
_entity.id
_entity.type
_entity.pdbx_description
1 polymer ?
#
loop_
_entity_poly.entity_id
_entity_poly.type
_entity_poly.pdbx_seq_one_letter_code
_entity_poly.pdbx_strand_id
1 'polypeptide(L)'
;MEINDSISVLKGIGRKKADIFHEMGIETIEDLALYFPKSYEDRRSVTPISELRAGSKVLIQARIVNKRMGANRFKKKTPLMLNVSDDSGMLEVVFFNGYFLNKLFDIGKEYVFYGSVSENLNRFQIVHPEFALAGSSDDVRGIIPIYSLRQGISQKEMRRMQMDIKDIYSGIKEWIPEDIIRKNRLASLDFAISSMHFPSNAKKVLQSRYRLVFDELFTLETGLMYMKGAYGEVRGISIDVSEGDKFISKLPFELTSGQVESWNEIKDDLKKHKKMNRLLQGDVGSGKTIIAEAAMLSAAASGYQSVIMAPTELLARQHFDTFTRDLSSHEIVPVILTSSMTASEKRMATKSISSGDAKVIIATHAVLEENIVFKNLGLVITDEQHRFGVNQRRKLSGKGEGVNILVMTATPIPRTIAAILYGDLDISQIRTMPKGRKGIHTYKCSHGERERVLNFVEKEIKAGRQVYVVAPLIEDSDSIDAKSANAIFDELQDRFHDYRIELVHGSMKSDYKDKIMQDFASGEIDLLVSTTVIEVGINVPNASVMVIENAERFGLAQLHQLRGRVGRGSDDAYCFLMCYIDSELANARMNIMTSSMSGFDIAEEDLKLRGPGEIFGTRQHGLPQLKISDLLRHRDVLDAAILSARELVERDAKLENPESIMVKQKVKKMFGSDISIDL
;
A
#
# COMPACT_ATOMS: atom_id res chain seq x y z
N MET A 1 31.31 22.77 14.25
CA MET A 1 30.45 21.79 13.58
C MET A 1 29.17 22.51 13.25
N GLU A 2 28.87 22.62 11.97
CA GLU A 2 27.62 23.15 11.45
C GLU A 2 26.74 22.00 10.94
N ILE A 3 25.45 22.23 10.79
CA ILE A 3 24.50 21.15 10.51
C ILE A 3 24.70 20.49 9.14
N ASN A 4 25.28 21.24 8.19
CA ASN A 4 25.57 20.77 6.84
C ASN A 4 26.95 20.11 6.71
N ASP A 5 27.75 20.07 7.79
CA ASP A 5 29.04 19.39 7.77
C ASP A 5 28.85 17.89 7.54
N SER A 6 29.81 17.26 6.86
CA SER A 6 29.85 15.80 6.70
C SER A 6 29.93 15.11 8.06
N ILE A 7 29.25 13.96 8.17
CA ILE A 7 29.32 13.10 9.35
C ILE A 7 30.75 12.67 9.71
N SER A 8 31.68 12.69 8.75
CA SER A 8 33.10 12.37 8.99
C SER A 8 33.81 13.33 9.96
N VAL A 9 33.25 14.53 10.20
CA VAL A 9 33.79 15.51 11.16
C VAL A 9 33.62 15.03 12.62
N LEU A 10 32.66 14.15 12.89
CA LEU A 10 32.41 13.61 14.23
C LEU A 10 33.56 12.71 14.70
N LYS A 11 34.01 12.97 15.94
CA LYS A 11 35.09 12.22 16.56
C LYS A 11 34.71 10.74 16.71
N GLY A 12 35.53 9.86 16.13
CA GLY A 12 35.35 8.41 16.19
C GLY A 12 34.63 7.80 14.98
N ILE A 13 34.33 8.61 13.95
CA ILE A 13 33.84 8.16 12.64
C ILE A 13 35.03 8.12 11.67
N GLY A 14 35.65 6.94 11.53
CA GLY A 14 36.63 6.67 10.48
C GLY A 14 35.97 6.20 9.18
N ARG A 15 36.76 6.02 8.11
CA ARG A 15 36.29 5.63 6.76
C ARG A 15 35.26 4.50 6.76
N LYS A 16 35.55 3.38 7.43
CA LYS A 16 34.63 2.22 7.51
C LYS A 16 33.28 2.55 8.15
N LYS A 17 33.24 3.46 9.12
CA LYS A 17 31.98 3.86 9.78
C LYS A 17 31.22 4.88 8.93
N ALA A 18 31.93 5.78 8.25
CA ALA A 18 31.33 6.70 7.30
C ALA A 18 30.61 5.92 6.18
N ASP A 19 31.22 4.84 5.67
CA ASP A 19 30.59 3.95 4.68
C ASP A 19 29.27 3.33 5.22
N ILE A 20 29.25 2.85 6.47
CA ILE A 20 28.04 2.32 7.11
C ILE A 20 26.95 3.40 7.26
N PHE A 21 27.32 4.63 7.63
CA PHE A 21 26.39 5.74 7.73
C PHE A 21 25.82 6.15 6.38
N HIS A 22 26.64 6.15 5.33
CA HIS A 22 26.19 6.39 3.97
C HIS A 22 25.20 5.31 3.49
N GLU A 23 25.44 4.03 3.80
CA GLU A 23 24.46 2.94 3.56
C GLU A 23 23.15 3.08 4.37
N MET A 24 23.18 3.85 5.46
CA MET A 24 22.01 4.21 6.25
C MET A 24 21.33 5.51 5.76
N GLY A 25 21.86 6.15 4.71
CA GLY A 25 21.36 7.42 4.17
C GLY A 25 21.68 8.63 5.05
N ILE A 26 22.78 8.56 5.82
CA ILE A 26 23.21 9.62 6.75
C ILE A 26 24.56 10.17 6.26
N GLU A 27 24.55 11.36 5.66
CA GLU A 27 25.75 11.99 5.10
C GLU A 27 26.20 13.21 5.89
N THR A 28 25.23 13.96 6.44
CA THR A 28 25.44 15.21 7.17
C THR A 28 25.09 15.09 8.66
N ILE A 29 25.50 16.08 9.45
CA ILE A 29 25.08 16.21 10.85
C ILE A 29 23.56 16.40 10.95
N GLU A 30 22.94 17.12 10.00
CA GLU A 30 21.47 17.25 9.91
C GLU A 30 20.81 15.87 9.78
N ASP A 31 21.33 15.01 8.90
CA ASP A 31 20.75 13.68 8.68
C ASP A 31 20.87 12.80 9.93
N LEU A 32 21.96 12.95 10.70
CA LEU A 32 22.13 12.27 11.99
C LEU A 32 21.16 12.81 13.04
N ALA A 33 20.99 14.13 13.13
CA ALA A 33 20.04 14.78 14.04
C ALA A 33 18.57 14.41 13.72
N LEU A 34 18.27 14.10 12.46
CA LEU A 34 16.96 13.63 12.03
C LEU A 34 16.85 12.09 11.98
N TYR A 35 17.84 11.37 12.53
CA TYR A 35 17.83 9.91 12.61
C TYR A 35 17.21 9.41 13.91
N PHE A 36 15.87 9.33 13.94
CA PHE A 36 15.13 9.12 15.19
C PHE A 36 15.11 7.66 15.69
N PRO A 37 14.92 7.44 17.01
CA PRO A 37 14.77 6.11 17.59
C PRO A 37 13.51 5.39 17.09
N LYS A 38 13.60 4.07 16.86
CA LYS A 38 12.47 3.21 16.51
C LYS A 38 11.56 2.94 17.71
N SER A 39 12.17 2.79 18.89
CA SER A 39 11.45 2.49 20.14
C SER A 39 12.19 3.08 21.35
N TYR A 40 11.56 2.98 22.51
CA TYR A 40 12.12 3.44 23.77
C TYR A 40 12.02 2.32 24.80
N GLU A 41 13.07 2.15 25.60
CA GLU A 41 13.06 1.26 26.76
C GLU A 41 12.86 2.11 28.02
N ASP A 42 11.81 1.81 28.78
CA ASP A 42 11.56 2.46 30.06
C ASP A 42 12.36 1.76 31.17
N ARG A 43 13.46 2.39 31.57
CA ARG A 43 14.38 1.94 32.62
C ARG A 43 14.29 2.87 33.84
N ARG A 44 13.10 3.41 34.16
CA ARG A 44 12.91 4.28 35.33
C ARG A 44 12.73 3.53 36.64
N SER A 45 12.10 2.36 36.59
CA SER A 45 11.84 1.52 37.76
C SER A 45 12.99 0.54 38.00
N VAL A 46 13.57 0.58 39.20
CA VAL A 46 14.50 -0.45 39.67
C VAL A 46 13.68 -1.60 40.25
N THR A 47 13.93 -2.82 39.78
CA THR A 47 13.31 -4.04 40.28
C THR A 47 14.16 -4.63 41.40
N PRO A 48 13.60 -4.90 42.60
CA PRO A 48 14.31 -5.64 43.64
C PRO A 48 14.71 -7.04 43.16
N ILE A 49 15.87 -7.54 43.58
CA ILE A 49 16.36 -8.88 43.20
C ILE A 49 15.37 -9.98 43.61
N SER A 50 14.63 -9.80 44.71
CA SER A 50 13.61 -10.74 45.17
C SER A 50 12.39 -10.89 44.24
N GLU A 51 12.11 -9.89 43.40
CA GLU A 51 10.93 -9.86 42.51
C GLU A 51 11.24 -10.34 41.08
N LEU A 52 12.47 -10.82 40.85
CA LEU A 52 12.91 -11.23 39.53
C LEU A 52 12.13 -12.45 39.04
N ARG A 53 11.76 -12.41 37.75
CA ARG A 53 11.09 -13.51 37.05
C ARG A 53 11.91 -13.92 35.84
N ALA A 54 12.11 -15.23 35.65
CA ALA A 54 12.79 -15.76 34.48
C ALA A 54 12.13 -15.27 33.18
N GLY A 55 12.95 -14.90 32.19
CA GLY A 55 12.50 -14.40 30.89
C GLY A 55 12.14 -12.92 30.84
N SER A 56 12.08 -12.20 31.98
CA SER A 56 11.82 -10.76 32.00
C SER A 56 13.09 -9.93 31.79
N LYS A 57 12.96 -8.76 31.16
CA LYS A 57 14.01 -7.73 31.13
C LYS A 57 13.81 -6.79 32.31
N VAL A 58 14.86 -6.59 33.10
CA VAL A 58 14.80 -5.83 34.34
C VAL A 58 15.96 -4.87 34.46
N LEU A 59 15.76 -3.82 35.24
CA LEU A 59 16.81 -2.94 35.71
C LEU A 59 17.02 -3.20 37.21
N ILE A 60 18.23 -3.55 37.63
CA ILE A 60 18.58 -3.71 39.04
C ILE A 60 19.67 -2.71 39.41
N GLN A 61 19.66 -2.22 40.65
CA GLN A 61 20.77 -1.49 41.25
C GLN A 61 21.31 -2.35 42.39
N ALA A 62 22.57 -2.79 42.27
CA ALA A 62 23.14 -3.76 43.19
C ALA A 62 24.62 -3.48 43.46
N ARG A 63 25.07 -3.79 44.68
CA ARG A 63 26.46 -3.70 45.11
C ARG A 63 27.21 -4.96 44.73
N ILE A 64 28.43 -4.81 44.22
CA ILE A 64 29.29 -5.97 43.92
C ILE A 64 29.87 -6.52 45.22
N VAL A 65 29.49 -7.74 45.58
CA VAL A 65 29.99 -8.46 46.76
C VAL A 65 31.26 -9.23 46.43
N ASN A 66 31.30 -9.88 45.28
CA ASN A 66 32.44 -10.69 44.85
C ASN A 66 32.56 -10.73 43.33
N LYS A 67 33.77 -10.91 42.81
CA LYS A 67 34.05 -11.16 41.40
C LYS A 67 34.91 -12.41 41.22
N ARG A 68 34.50 -13.30 40.32
CA ARG A 68 35.18 -14.56 39.99
C ARG A 68 35.46 -14.61 38.50
N MET A 69 36.68 -15.01 38.14
CA MET A 69 37.04 -15.28 36.74
C MET A 69 37.12 -16.79 36.52
N GLY A 70 36.55 -17.27 35.42
CA GLY A 70 36.68 -18.67 35.03
C GLY A 70 38.13 -19.05 34.74
N ALA A 71 38.55 -20.25 35.14
CA ALA A 71 39.88 -20.75 34.84
C ALA A 71 39.99 -21.11 33.35
N ASN A 72 40.74 -20.34 32.58
CA ASN A 72 41.12 -20.74 31.22
C ASN A 72 42.60 -20.42 30.96
N ARG A 73 43.38 -21.46 30.64
CA ARG A 73 44.85 -21.42 30.56
C ARG A 73 45.36 -20.48 29.44
N PHE A 74 44.51 -20.14 28.47
CA PHE A 74 44.85 -19.34 27.29
C PHE A 74 44.23 -17.92 27.26
N LYS A 75 43.62 -17.42 28.36
CA LYS A 75 42.97 -16.09 28.50
C LYS A 75 41.87 -15.73 27.47
N LYS A 76 41.65 -16.55 26.43
CA LYS A 76 40.53 -16.43 25.50
C LYS A 76 39.30 -17.10 26.11
N LYS A 77 38.14 -16.49 25.91
CA LYS A 77 36.84 -16.96 26.38
C LYS A 77 36.69 -17.18 27.89
N THR A 78 37.41 -16.41 28.71
CA THR A 78 37.25 -16.46 30.17
C THR A 78 35.96 -15.76 30.60
N PRO A 79 35.00 -16.46 31.24
CA PRO A 79 33.82 -15.81 31.79
C PRO A 79 34.17 -15.02 33.05
N LEU A 80 33.51 -13.88 33.23
CA LEU A 80 33.51 -13.09 34.46
C LEU A 80 32.15 -13.27 35.13
N MET A 81 32.14 -13.73 36.38
CA MET A 81 30.96 -13.87 37.23
C MET A 81 31.04 -12.84 38.35
N LEU A 82 30.02 -12.02 38.50
CA LEU A 82 29.88 -11.03 39.57
C LEU A 82 28.72 -11.45 40.46
N ASN A 83 28.99 -11.62 41.75
CA ASN A 83 27.93 -11.76 42.74
C ASN A 83 27.56 -10.37 43.22
N VAL A 84 26.33 -9.98 42.97
CA VAL A 84 25.79 -8.67 43.34
C VAL A 84 24.67 -8.83 44.35
N SER A 85 24.49 -7.85 45.23
CA SER A 85 23.43 -7.85 46.24
C SER A 85 22.75 -6.50 46.33
N ASP A 86 21.44 -6.53 46.61
CA ASP A 86 20.66 -5.41 47.11
C ASP A 86 20.11 -5.76 48.51
N ASP A 87 19.22 -4.93 49.06
CA ASP A 87 18.60 -5.17 50.37
C ASP A 87 17.64 -6.40 50.38
N SER A 88 17.28 -6.91 49.20
CA SER A 88 16.28 -7.96 49.01
C SER A 88 16.87 -9.34 48.69
N GLY A 89 18.09 -9.41 48.15
CA GLY A 89 18.71 -10.68 47.79
C GLY A 89 20.08 -10.59 47.10
N MET A 90 20.53 -11.74 46.59
CA MET A 90 21.76 -11.86 45.80
C MET A 90 21.45 -12.38 44.39
N LEU A 91 22.22 -11.92 43.41
CA LEU A 91 22.11 -12.31 42.02
C LEU A 91 23.49 -12.51 41.41
N GLU A 92 23.62 -13.45 40.47
CA GLU A 92 24.83 -13.61 39.68
C GLU A 92 24.71 -12.89 38.33
N VAL A 93 25.70 -12.08 37.99
CA VAL A 93 25.83 -11.41 36.69
C VAL A 93 27.00 -12.02 35.93
N VAL A 94 26.76 -12.48 34.71
CA VAL A 94 27.73 -13.26 33.93
C VAL A 94 28.07 -12.56 32.62
N PHE A 95 29.37 -12.39 32.36
CA PHE A 95 29.89 -11.96 31.05
C PHE A 95 30.77 -13.07 30.46
N PHE A 96 30.31 -13.72 29.38
CA PHE A 96 31.17 -14.62 28.61
C PHE A 96 32.26 -13.80 27.90
N ASN A 97 33.53 -14.18 28.06
CA ASN A 97 34.68 -13.41 27.55
C ASN A 97 34.92 -12.05 28.27
N GLY A 98 34.53 -11.93 29.55
CA GLY A 98 34.63 -10.71 30.34
C GLY A 98 36.04 -10.34 30.86
N TYR A 99 37.13 -10.93 30.36
CA TYR A 99 38.50 -10.67 30.87
C TYR A 99 38.85 -9.17 30.94
N PHE A 100 38.49 -8.41 29.90
CA PHE A 100 38.73 -6.96 29.85
C PHE A 100 37.77 -6.15 30.76
N LEU A 101 36.58 -6.68 31.04
CA LEU A 101 35.57 -6.04 31.87
C LEU A 101 35.92 -6.10 33.38
N ASN A 102 36.76 -7.06 33.79
CA ASN A 102 37.15 -7.22 35.21
C ASN A 102 37.78 -5.95 35.84
N LYS A 103 38.41 -5.10 35.02
CA LYS A 103 39.00 -3.82 35.46
C LYS A 103 37.98 -2.71 35.67
N LEU A 104 36.76 -2.84 35.13
CA LEU A 104 35.69 -1.84 35.21
C LEU A 104 34.82 -2.02 36.46
N PHE A 105 34.97 -3.15 37.16
CA PHE A 105 34.16 -3.52 38.31
C PHE A 105 34.99 -3.53 39.61
N ASP A 106 34.59 -2.65 40.52
CA ASP A 106 35.16 -2.54 41.86
C ASP A 106 34.23 -3.19 42.90
N ILE A 107 34.81 -4.01 43.77
CA ILE A 107 34.08 -4.64 44.88
C ILE A 107 33.63 -3.54 45.86
N GLY A 108 32.40 -3.66 46.37
CA GLY A 108 31.81 -2.72 47.32
C GLY A 108 31.12 -1.51 46.69
N LYS A 109 31.28 -1.27 45.39
CA LYS A 109 30.55 -0.20 44.68
C LYS A 109 29.22 -0.70 44.13
N GLU A 110 28.29 0.24 43.96
CA GLU A 110 26.97 -0.01 43.37
C GLU A 110 26.95 0.27 41.88
N TYR A 111 26.38 -0.68 41.15
CA TYR A 111 26.22 -0.61 39.71
C TYR A 111 24.76 -0.84 39.36
N VAL A 112 24.35 -0.24 38.26
CA VAL A 112 23.05 -0.50 37.65
C VAL A 112 23.26 -1.51 36.52
N PHE A 113 22.47 -2.58 36.50
CA PHE A 113 22.50 -3.61 35.48
C PHE A 113 21.13 -3.70 34.80
N TYR A 114 21.11 -3.67 33.47
CA TYR A 114 19.91 -3.88 32.66
C TYR A 114 20.10 -5.08 31.74
N GLY A 115 19.21 -6.06 31.84
CA GLY A 115 19.29 -7.25 31.01
C GLY A 115 18.17 -8.25 31.25
N SER A 116 18.18 -9.33 30.46
CA SER A 116 17.21 -10.41 30.61
C SER A 116 17.62 -11.35 31.74
N VAL A 117 16.67 -11.64 32.63
CA VAL A 117 16.83 -12.65 33.67
C VAL A 117 16.76 -14.04 33.03
N SER A 118 17.79 -14.83 33.25
CA SER A 118 17.86 -16.23 32.87
C SER A 118 17.93 -17.10 34.11
N GLU A 119 17.46 -18.34 34.00
CA GLU A 119 17.52 -19.32 35.07
C GLU A 119 18.51 -20.42 34.69
N ASN A 120 19.43 -20.72 35.61
CA ASN A 120 20.42 -21.78 35.45
C ASN A 120 20.53 -22.55 36.76
N LEU A 121 20.26 -23.85 36.75
CA LEU A 121 20.30 -24.73 37.94
C LEU A 121 19.53 -24.14 39.15
N ASN A 122 18.31 -23.67 38.93
CA ASN A 122 17.43 -23.01 39.90
C ASN A 122 18.01 -21.73 40.54
N ARG A 123 18.94 -21.06 39.86
CA ARG A 123 19.44 -19.73 40.24
C ARG A 123 19.19 -18.74 39.13
N PHE A 124 18.67 -17.58 39.48
CA PHE A 124 18.58 -16.47 38.54
C PHE A 124 19.96 -15.87 38.30
N GLN A 125 20.20 -15.55 37.04
CA GLN A 125 21.41 -14.87 36.60
C GLN A 125 21.07 -13.92 35.45
N ILE A 126 21.79 -12.81 35.33
CA ILE A 126 21.70 -11.93 34.16
C ILE A 126 22.97 -12.09 33.33
N VAL A 127 22.79 -12.53 32.09
CA VAL A 127 23.88 -12.76 31.16
C VAL A 127 24.06 -11.54 30.26
N HIS A 128 25.29 -11.03 30.19
CA HIS A 128 25.67 -9.86 29.37
C HIS A 128 24.76 -8.63 29.54
N PRO A 129 24.47 -8.17 30.78
CA PRO A 129 23.70 -6.95 30.95
C PRO A 129 24.46 -5.72 30.44
N GLU A 130 23.69 -4.71 30.01
CA GLU A 130 24.20 -3.35 30.01
C GLU A 130 24.45 -2.93 31.46
N PHE A 131 25.58 -2.25 31.70
CA PHE A 131 25.93 -1.83 33.05
C PHE A 131 26.50 -0.41 33.08
N ALA A 132 26.29 0.26 34.21
CA ALA A 132 26.90 1.54 34.52
C ALA A 132 27.14 1.66 36.02
N LEU A 133 28.12 2.47 36.42
CA LEU A 133 28.28 2.84 37.82
C LEU A 133 27.06 3.71 38.22
N ALA A 134 26.44 3.40 39.35
CA ALA A 134 25.25 4.14 39.79
C ALA A 134 25.58 5.63 39.99
N GLY A 135 24.80 6.52 39.38
CA GLY A 135 25.02 7.98 39.46
C GLY A 135 26.14 8.52 38.57
N SER A 136 26.74 7.69 37.72
CA SER A 136 27.67 8.17 36.68
C SER A 136 26.95 8.84 35.51
N SER A 137 27.68 9.55 34.65
CA SER A 137 27.12 10.09 33.39
C SER A 137 26.62 9.02 32.43
N ASP A 138 27.07 7.77 32.61
CA ASP A 138 26.71 6.61 31.80
C ASP A 138 25.50 5.85 32.41
N ASP A 139 24.85 6.40 33.45
CA ASP A 139 23.72 5.76 34.11
C ASP A 139 22.64 5.35 33.10
N VAL A 140 22.23 4.09 33.17
CA VAL A 140 21.31 3.47 32.23
C VAL A 140 19.85 3.64 32.66
N ARG A 141 19.58 4.44 33.70
CA ARG A 141 18.23 4.79 34.16
C ARG A 141 17.58 5.86 33.29
N GLY A 142 16.26 5.75 33.15
CA GLY A 142 15.44 6.71 32.39
C GLY A 142 14.76 6.08 31.18
N ILE A 143 14.27 6.92 30.28
CA ILE A 143 13.67 6.46 29.01
C ILE A 143 14.79 6.42 27.97
N ILE A 144 15.24 5.24 27.61
CA ILE A 144 16.41 5.06 26.75
C ILE A 144 15.97 4.88 25.29
N PRO A 145 16.43 5.72 24.35
CA PRO A 145 16.14 5.56 22.93
C PRO A 145 16.84 4.33 22.34
N ILE A 146 16.11 3.60 21.49
CA ILE A 146 16.59 2.45 20.73
C ILE A 146 16.50 2.77 19.24
N TYR A 147 17.66 2.85 18.60
CA TYR A 147 17.78 3.17 17.18
C TYR A 147 17.78 1.90 16.32
N SER A 148 17.31 2.00 15.08
CA SER A 148 17.61 0.98 14.07
C SER A 148 19.10 1.12 13.72
N LEU A 149 19.89 0.06 13.78
CA LEU A 149 21.34 0.15 13.54
C LEU A 149 21.79 -0.98 12.61
N ARG A 150 22.81 -0.70 11.78
CA ARG A 150 23.53 -1.72 11.01
C ARG A 150 24.68 -2.32 11.84
N GLN A 151 25.13 -3.50 11.43
CA GLN A 151 26.27 -4.16 12.06
C GLN A 151 27.51 -3.27 12.00
N GLY A 152 28.15 -3.05 13.16
CA GLY A 152 29.33 -2.17 13.29
C GLY A 152 29.07 -0.85 14.02
N ILE A 153 27.81 -0.51 14.31
CA ILE A 153 27.45 0.63 15.18
C ILE A 153 26.64 0.11 16.38
N SER A 154 27.10 0.42 17.60
CA SER A 154 26.38 0.06 18.82
C SER A 154 25.40 1.15 19.27
N GLN A 155 24.37 0.75 20.04
CA GLN A 155 23.41 1.70 20.64
C GLN A 155 24.11 2.75 21.53
N LYS A 156 25.13 2.33 22.29
CA LYS A 156 25.92 3.24 23.14
C LYS A 156 26.66 4.29 22.30
N GLU A 157 27.27 3.88 21.19
CA GLU A 157 27.94 4.81 20.28
C GLU A 157 26.94 5.78 19.63
N MET A 158 25.80 5.29 19.14
CA MET A 158 24.77 6.15 18.54
C MET A 158 24.28 7.21 19.54
N ARG A 159 23.95 6.81 20.77
CA ARG A 159 23.53 7.75 21.83
C ARG A 159 24.61 8.77 22.16
N ARG A 160 25.88 8.36 22.21
CA ARG A 160 26.99 9.29 22.42
C ARG A 160 27.10 10.30 21.29
N MET A 161 27.05 9.86 20.04
CA MET A 161 27.13 10.75 18.88
C MET A 161 25.96 11.75 18.86
N GLN A 162 24.75 11.31 19.22
CA GLN A 162 23.60 12.21 19.37
C GLN A 162 23.82 13.23 20.49
N MET A 163 24.44 12.83 21.60
CA MET A 163 24.78 13.74 22.70
C MET A 163 25.83 14.77 22.25
N ASP A 164 26.84 14.35 21.48
CA ASP A 164 27.90 15.21 20.97
C ASP A 164 27.37 16.32 20.03
N ILE A 165 26.22 16.11 19.38
CA ILE A 165 25.59 17.08 18.47
C ILE A 165 24.36 17.80 19.05
N LYS A 166 24.03 17.56 20.32
CA LYS A 166 22.79 18.05 20.94
C LYS A 166 22.62 19.57 20.84
N ASP A 167 23.68 20.32 21.09
CA ASP A 167 23.62 21.79 21.08
C ASP A 167 23.46 22.36 19.66
N ILE A 168 23.77 21.55 18.63
CA ILE A 168 23.69 21.91 17.22
C ILE A 168 22.25 21.81 16.69
N TYR A 169 21.34 21.11 17.39
CA TYR A 169 19.93 20.96 16.96
C TYR A 169 19.23 22.31 16.76
N SER A 170 19.58 23.31 17.57
CA SER A 170 19.09 24.69 17.44
C SER A 170 19.46 25.37 16.11
N GLY A 171 20.46 24.84 15.40
CA GLY A 171 20.87 25.29 14.07
C GLY A 171 19.91 24.87 12.96
N ILE A 172 18.99 23.92 13.21
CA ILE A 172 17.94 23.58 12.26
C ILE A 172 16.88 24.66 12.30
N LYS A 173 16.90 25.52 11.27
CA LYS A 173 15.93 26.61 11.14
C LYS A 173 14.53 26.06 10.93
N GLU A 174 13.57 26.69 11.59
CA GLU A 174 12.14 26.45 11.34
C GLU A 174 11.82 26.78 9.87
N TRP A 175 11.15 25.86 9.19
CA TRP A 175 10.80 26.00 7.77
C TRP A 175 9.30 25.98 7.53
N ILE A 176 8.49 25.61 8.53
CA ILE A 176 7.04 25.66 8.43
C ILE A 176 6.58 27.08 8.76
N PRO A 177 5.69 27.68 7.95
CA PRO A 177 5.08 28.97 8.25
C PRO A 177 4.44 29.04 9.65
N GLU A 178 4.59 30.19 10.32
CA GLU A 178 4.14 30.41 11.71
C GLU A 178 2.62 30.26 11.88
N ASP A 179 1.83 30.61 10.86
CA ASP A 179 0.38 30.43 10.85
C ASP A 179 -0.01 28.93 10.89
N ILE A 180 0.69 28.09 10.12
CA ILE A 180 0.51 26.63 10.13
C ILE A 180 0.91 26.03 11.48
N ILE A 181 2.02 26.48 12.06
CA ILE A 181 2.50 26.05 13.40
C ILE A 181 1.43 26.33 14.46
N ARG A 182 0.90 27.57 14.51
CA ARG A 182 -0.10 27.97 15.49
C ARG A 182 -1.41 27.21 15.32
N LYS A 183 -1.90 27.10 14.08
CA LYS A 183 -3.15 26.41 13.76
C LYS A 183 -3.13 24.95 14.20
N ASN A 184 -2.02 24.25 13.96
CA ASN A 184 -1.87 22.83 14.25
C ASN A 184 -1.27 22.55 15.65
N ARG A 185 -1.01 23.60 16.45
CA ARG A 185 -0.44 23.54 17.82
C ARG A 185 0.87 22.75 17.86
N LEU A 186 1.72 22.98 16.87
CA LEU A 186 2.99 22.29 16.71
C LEU A 186 4.00 22.76 17.76
N ALA A 187 4.71 21.81 18.38
CA ALA A 187 5.83 22.15 19.27
C ALA A 187 7.00 22.73 18.46
N SER A 188 7.91 23.46 19.09
CA SER A 188 9.11 23.95 18.39
C SER A 188 9.97 22.77 17.90
N LEU A 189 10.64 22.96 16.76
CA LEU A 189 11.44 21.91 16.14
C LEU A 189 12.59 21.43 17.05
N ASP A 190 13.30 22.36 17.68
CA ASP A 190 14.38 22.05 18.65
C ASP A 190 13.85 21.17 19.80
N PHE A 191 12.70 21.53 20.37
CA PHE A 191 12.05 20.73 21.41
C PHE A 191 11.68 19.34 20.90
N ALA A 192 11.19 19.24 19.66
CA ALA A 192 10.76 17.99 19.06
C ALA A 192 11.95 17.03 18.91
N ILE A 193 13.03 17.50 18.29
CA ILE A 193 14.25 16.72 18.04
C ILE A 193 14.91 16.32 19.36
N SER A 194 15.11 17.29 20.26
CA SER A 194 15.74 17.05 21.55
C SER A 194 14.96 16.05 22.41
N SER A 195 13.63 16.16 22.47
CA SER A 195 12.80 15.23 23.26
C SER A 195 12.68 13.84 22.64
N MET A 196 12.87 13.69 21.33
CA MET A 196 12.91 12.37 20.68
C MET A 196 14.20 11.62 21.01
N HIS A 197 15.33 12.30 21.07
CA HIS A 197 16.61 11.68 21.44
C HIS A 197 16.84 11.60 22.95
N PHE A 198 16.39 12.59 23.69
CA PHE A 198 16.61 12.74 25.13
C PHE A 198 15.26 12.91 25.87
N PRO A 199 14.42 11.87 25.87
CA PRO A 199 13.09 11.96 26.44
C PRO A 199 13.12 12.08 27.97
N SER A 200 12.50 13.14 28.50
CA SER A 200 12.29 13.28 29.96
C SER A 200 11.01 12.61 30.44
N ASN A 201 9.98 12.51 29.59
CA ASN A 201 8.76 11.76 29.87
C ASN A 201 8.06 11.33 28.56
N ALA A 202 7.17 10.35 28.65
CA ALA A 202 6.43 9.81 27.52
C ALA A 202 5.52 10.85 26.82
N LYS A 203 4.96 11.81 27.57
CA LYS A 203 4.07 12.84 27.02
C LYS A 203 4.81 13.77 26.05
N LYS A 204 6.04 14.17 26.39
CA LYS A 204 6.88 14.99 25.50
C LYS A 204 7.28 14.21 24.25
N VAL A 205 7.61 12.92 24.37
CA VAL A 205 7.88 12.06 23.20
C VAL A 205 6.68 12.05 22.26
N LEU A 206 5.47 11.90 22.80
CA LEU A 206 4.26 11.90 21.98
C LEU A 206 4.04 13.24 21.26
N GLN A 207 4.21 14.36 21.97
CA GLN A 207 4.11 15.70 21.39
C GLN A 207 5.15 15.94 20.29
N SER A 208 6.39 15.51 20.52
CA SER A 208 7.48 15.62 19.55
C SER A 208 7.29 14.71 18.34
N ARG A 209 6.79 13.49 18.56
CA ARG A 209 6.44 12.57 17.47
C ARG A 209 5.33 13.16 16.61
N TYR A 210 4.29 13.73 17.21
CA TYR A 210 3.23 14.42 16.46
C TYR A 210 3.80 15.53 15.58
N ARG A 211 4.67 16.40 16.13
CA ARG A 211 5.35 17.46 15.36
C ARG A 211 6.10 16.89 14.16
N LEU A 212 6.98 15.90 14.36
CA LEU A 212 7.84 15.40 13.28
C LEU A 212 7.08 14.58 12.24
N VAL A 213 6.02 13.87 12.66
CA VAL A 213 5.10 13.23 11.72
C VAL A 213 4.39 14.27 10.88
N PHE A 214 3.89 15.34 11.50
CA PHE A 214 3.28 16.45 10.76
C PHE A 214 4.26 17.06 9.76
N ASP A 215 5.50 17.34 10.18
CA ASP A 215 6.53 17.93 9.31
C ASP A 215 6.78 17.08 8.05
N GLU A 216 6.89 15.76 8.22
CA GLU A 216 7.13 14.83 7.13
C GLU A 216 5.93 14.71 6.19
N LEU A 217 4.72 14.56 6.73
CA LEU A 217 3.49 14.46 5.93
C LEU A 217 3.15 15.77 5.23
N PHE A 218 3.34 16.91 5.90
CA PHE A 218 3.14 18.23 5.31
C PHE A 218 4.10 18.48 4.15
N THR A 219 5.37 18.08 4.29
CA THR A 219 6.36 18.19 3.22
C THR A 219 6.00 17.30 2.03
N LEU A 220 5.57 16.06 2.29
CA LEU A 220 5.10 15.12 1.27
C LEU A 220 3.91 15.72 0.48
N GLU A 221 2.85 16.10 1.19
CA GLU A 221 1.62 16.63 0.59
C GLU A 221 1.86 17.94 -0.17
N THR A 222 2.67 18.84 0.37
CA THR A 222 3.04 20.08 -0.33
C THR A 222 3.80 19.78 -1.61
N GLY A 223 4.71 18.80 -1.60
CA GLY A 223 5.42 18.37 -2.80
C GLY A 223 4.51 17.78 -3.87
N LEU A 224 3.60 16.87 -3.48
CA LEU A 224 2.62 16.29 -4.39
C LEU A 224 1.71 17.37 -5.01
N MET A 225 1.21 18.31 -4.20
CA MET A 225 0.38 19.42 -4.68
C MET A 225 1.15 20.41 -5.57
N TYR A 226 2.39 20.72 -5.22
CA TYR A 226 3.28 21.57 -6.03
C TYR A 226 3.49 20.97 -7.42
N MET A 227 3.75 19.66 -7.48
CA MET A 227 3.88 18.94 -8.74
C MET A 227 2.60 18.95 -9.57
N LYS A 228 1.44 18.74 -8.92
CA LYS A 228 0.14 18.83 -9.59
C LYS A 228 -0.16 20.23 -10.13
N GLY A 229 0.28 21.28 -9.43
CA GLY A 229 0.22 22.67 -9.87
C GLY A 229 1.03 22.91 -11.14
N ALA A 230 2.23 22.33 -11.25
CA ALA A 230 3.07 22.42 -12.45
C ALA A 230 2.42 21.74 -13.68
N TYR A 231 1.68 20.62 -13.49
CA TYR A 231 0.85 20.03 -14.54
C TYR A 231 -0.42 20.84 -14.84
N GLY A 232 -0.82 21.74 -13.94
CA GLY A 232 -2.00 22.58 -14.05
C GLY A 232 -1.94 23.68 -15.12
N GLU A 233 -0.76 24.02 -15.61
CA GLU A 233 -0.56 24.99 -16.69
C GLU A 233 -0.68 24.37 -18.10
N VAL A 234 -0.85 23.05 -18.22
CA VAL A 234 -1.03 22.40 -19.53
C VAL A 234 -2.44 22.67 -20.04
N ARG A 235 -2.55 23.48 -21.10
CA ARG A 235 -3.80 23.71 -21.82
C ARG A 235 -4.43 22.36 -22.18
N GLY A 236 -5.65 22.16 -21.72
CA GLY A 236 -6.44 20.96 -22.00
C GLY A 236 -7.51 21.21 -23.05
N ILE A 237 -8.00 20.11 -23.59
CA ILE A 237 -9.17 20.10 -24.47
C ILE A 237 -10.42 20.27 -23.60
N SER A 238 -11.21 21.31 -23.88
CA SER A 238 -12.54 21.49 -23.27
C SER A 238 -13.57 20.69 -24.08
N ILE A 239 -14.39 19.91 -23.39
CA ILE A 239 -15.42 19.03 -23.94
C ILE A 239 -16.78 19.47 -23.41
N ASP A 240 -17.75 19.66 -24.30
CA ASP A 240 -19.14 19.85 -23.90
C ASP A 240 -19.75 18.51 -23.49
N VAL A 241 -20.42 18.50 -22.34
CA VAL A 241 -20.96 17.31 -21.67
C VAL A 241 -22.48 17.21 -21.78
N SER A 242 -23.10 18.12 -22.54
CA SER A 242 -24.55 18.17 -22.73
C SER A 242 -25.13 16.85 -23.26
N GLU A 243 -24.46 16.20 -24.22
CA GLU A 243 -24.87 14.89 -24.73
C GLU A 243 -24.68 13.76 -23.70
N GLY A 244 -23.65 13.82 -22.87
CA GLY A 244 -23.47 12.88 -21.75
C GLY A 244 -24.59 12.98 -20.71
N ASP A 245 -25.02 14.20 -20.38
CA ASP A 245 -26.16 14.43 -19.48
C ASP A 245 -27.48 13.92 -20.09
N LYS A 246 -27.69 14.14 -21.40
CA LYS A 246 -28.85 13.59 -22.11
C LYS A 246 -28.86 12.06 -22.10
N PHE A 247 -27.71 11.44 -22.36
CA PHE A 247 -27.57 9.98 -22.32
C PHE A 247 -27.95 9.42 -20.94
N ILE A 248 -27.40 10.00 -19.87
CA ILE A 248 -27.71 9.58 -18.50
C ILE A 248 -29.21 9.71 -18.19
N SER A 249 -29.86 10.79 -18.64
CA SER A 249 -31.29 11.00 -18.40
C SER A 249 -32.20 10.00 -19.14
N LYS A 250 -31.69 9.34 -20.19
CA LYS A 250 -32.42 8.34 -20.98
C LYS A 250 -32.19 6.90 -20.50
N LEU A 251 -31.34 6.68 -19.50
CA LEU A 251 -31.07 5.35 -19.00
C LEU A 251 -32.33 4.71 -18.40
N PRO A 252 -32.50 3.39 -18.52
CA PRO A 252 -33.65 2.68 -17.95
C PRO A 252 -33.58 2.56 -16.41
N PHE A 253 -32.58 3.15 -15.77
CA PHE A 253 -32.36 3.13 -14.34
C PHE A 253 -31.79 4.48 -13.86
N GLU A 254 -32.00 4.78 -12.57
CA GLU A 254 -31.40 5.96 -11.93
C GLU A 254 -29.95 5.68 -11.51
N LEU A 255 -29.08 6.67 -11.70
CA LEU A 255 -27.73 6.64 -11.13
C LEU A 255 -27.79 6.72 -9.60
N THR A 256 -26.85 6.04 -8.96
CA THR A 256 -26.59 6.16 -7.52
C THR A 256 -26.00 7.53 -7.17
N SER A 257 -26.08 7.94 -5.90
CA SER A 257 -25.48 9.20 -5.46
C SER A 257 -23.98 9.29 -5.75
N GLY A 258 -23.24 8.18 -5.62
CA GLY A 258 -21.80 8.14 -5.90
C GLY A 258 -21.48 8.22 -7.39
N GLN A 259 -22.33 7.66 -8.25
CA GLN A 259 -22.24 7.83 -9.70
C GLN A 259 -22.54 9.27 -10.12
N VAL A 260 -23.56 9.90 -9.53
CA VAL A 260 -23.90 11.32 -9.80
C VAL A 260 -22.77 12.26 -9.36
N GLU A 261 -22.23 12.08 -8.15
CA GLU A 261 -21.09 12.85 -7.65
C GLU A 261 -19.87 12.69 -8.57
N SER A 262 -19.49 11.44 -8.88
CA SER A 262 -18.36 11.15 -9.76
C SER A 262 -18.54 11.73 -11.17
N TRP A 263 -19.75 11.66 -11.72
CA TRP A 263 -20.07 12.27 -13.01
C TRP A 263 -19.94 13.79 -12.97
N ASN A 264 -20.47 14.45 -11.93
CA ASN A 264 -20.37 15.90 -11.80
C ASN A 264 -18.91 16.37 -11.69
N GLU A 265 -18.08 15.66 -10.91
CA GLU A 265 -16.64 15.96 -10.82
C GLU A 265 -15.93 15.80 -12.18
N ILE A 266 -16.23 14.73 -12.93
CA ILE A 266 -15.68 14.52 -14.28
C ILE A 266 -16.16 15.60 -15.24
N LYS A 267 -17.45 15.96 -15.20
CA LYS A 267 -18.01 17.03 -16.04
C LYS A 267 -17.34 18.37 -15.80
N ASP A 268 -17.15 18.72 -14.54
CA ASP A 268 -16.53 20.00 -14.18
C ASP A 268 -15.09 20.07 -14.68
N ASP A 269 -14.37 18.96 -14.69
CA ASP A 269 -13.02 18.92 -15.26
C ASP A 269 -13.00 18.92 -16.79
N LEU A 270 -13.88 18.14 -17.44
CA LEU A 270 -13.98 18.11 -18.91
C LEU A 270 -14.34 19.47 -19.51
N LYS A 271 -15.12 20.31 -18.81
CA LYS A 271 -15.47 21.66 -19.27
C LYS A 271 -14.31 22.65 -19.21
N LYS A 272 -13.31 22.43 -18.35
CA LYS A 272 -12.21 23.38 -18.15
C LYS A 272 -11.24 23.35 -19.33
N HIS A 273 -10.56 24.47 -19.60
CA HIS A 273 -9.43 24.54 -20.54
C HIS A 273 -8.11 23.99 -19.96
N LYS A 274 -8.22 22.99 -19.07
CA LYS A 274 -7.13 22.36 -18.36
C LYS A 274 -7.26 20.86 -18.53
N LYS A 275 -6.13 20.17 -18.76
CA LYS A 275 -6.10 18.72 -18.90
C LYS A 275 -6.68 18.04 -17.66
N MET A 276 -7.74 17.25 -17.81
CA MET A 276 -8.21 16.34 -16.75
C MET A 276 -7.22 15.20 -16.56
N ASN A 277 -6.88 14.89 -15.32
CA ASN A 277 -6.09 13.70 -14.96
C ASN A 277 -6.74 13.08 -13.72
N ARG A 278 -7.63 12.11 -13.91
CA ARG A 278 -8.55 11.65 -12.85
C ARG A 278 -8.60 10.13 -12.73
N LEU A 279 -8.66 9.64 -11.49
CA LEU A 279 -8.90 8.26 -11.11
C LEU A 279 -10.36 8.11 -10.65
N LEU A 280 -11.14 7.33 -11.40
CA LEU A 280 -12.46 6.86 -11.03
C LEU A 280 -12.36 5.50 -10.35
N GLN A 281 -12.58 5.49 -9.05
CA GLN A 281 -12.53 4.30 -8.23
C GLN A 281 -13.94 3.86 -7.84
N GLY A 282 -14.20 2.58 -7.86
CA GLY A 282 -15.47 2.03 -7.40
C GLY A 282 -15.39 0.52 -7.31
N ASP A 283 -16.29 -0.08 -6.54
CA ASP A 283 -16.34 -1.54 -6.40
C ASP A 283 -16.64 -2.23 -7.75
N VAL A 284 -16.38 -3.53 -7.86
CA VAL A 284 -16.75 -4.36 -9.01
C VAL A 284 -18.27 -4.26 -9.21
N GLY A 285 -18.70 -3.78 -10.37
CA GLY A 285 -20.13 -3.58 -10.66
C GLY A 285 -20.78 -2.36 -9.99
N SER A 286 -19.99 -1.39 -9.51
CA SER A 286 -20.50 -0.08 -9.09
C SER A 286 -20.96 0.81 -10.25
N GLY A 287 -20.88 0.31 -11.49
CA GLY A 287 -21.20 1.03 -12.71
C GLY A 287 -20.20 2.13 -13.04
N LYS A 288 -18.89 1.82 -13.08
CA LYS A 288 -17.86 2.73 -13.60
C LYS A 288 -17.98 2.92 -15.12
N THR A 289 -18.34 1.85 -15.84
CA THR A 289 -18.48 1.84 -17.30
C THR A 289 -19.47 2.87 -17.82
N ILE A 290 -20.62 3.06 -17.15
CA ILE A 290 -21.63 4.05 -17.58
C ILE A 290 -21.10 5.49 -17.53
N ILE A 291 -20.22 5.78 -16.58
CA ILE A 291 -19.57 7.08 -16.45
C ILE A 291 -18.53 7.27 -17.57
N ALA A 292 -17.80 6.21 -17.92
CA ALA A 292 -16.89 6.21 -19.06
C ALA A 292 -17.64 6.41 -20.39
N GLU A 293 -18.77 5.73 -20.59
CA GLU A 293 -19.62 5.90 -21.77
C GLU A 293 -20.11 7.34 -21.93
N ALA A 294 -20.65 7.93 -20.86
CA ALA A 294 -21.10 9.32 -20.88
C ALA A 294 -19.97 10.30 -21.23
N ALA A 295 -18.75 10.07 -20.71
CA ALA A 295 -17.58 10.88 -21.02
C ALA A 295 -17.11 10.71 -22.48
N MET A 296 -17.08 9.48 -22.99
CA MET A 296 -16.69 9.18 -24.38
C MET A 296 -17.70 9.74 -25.39
N LEU A 297 -19.00 9.64 -25.08
CA LEU A 297 -20.06 10.24 -25.88
C LEU A 297 -19.94 11.77 -25.93
N SER A 298 -19.67 12.40 -24.79
CA SER A 298 -19.45 13.86 -24.70
C SER A 298 -18.26 14.30 -25.58
N ALA A 299 -17.16 13.54 -25.55
CA ALA A 299 -16.00 13.79 -26.41
C ALA A 299 -16.35 13.65 -27.90
N ALA A 300 -17.10 12.60 -28.26
CA ALA A 300 -17.54 12.34 -29.63
C ALA A 300 -18.46 13.45 -30.16
N ALA A 301 -19.44 13.88 -29.37
CA ALA A 301 -20.34 14.98 -29.68
C ALA A 301 -19.62 16.33 -29.84
N SER A 302 -18.53 16.52 -29.09
CA SER A 302 -17.65 17.69 -29.21
C SER A 302 -16.68 17.62 -30.40
N GLY A 303 -16.78 16.59 -31.25
CA GLY A 303 -15.95 16.42 -32.45
C GLY A 303 -14.59 15.76 -32.20
N TYR A 304 -14.30 15.34 -30.97
CA TYR A 304 -13.07 14.64 -30.59
C TYR A 304 -13.23 13.12 -30.68
N GLN A 305 -12.10 12.43 -30.77
CA GLN A 305 -12.02 10.98 -30.63
C GLN A 305 -11.76 10.64 -29.16
N SER A 306 -12.31 9.52 -28.72
CA SER A 306 -12.06 8.97 -27.39
C SER A 306 -11.67 7.50 -27.50
N VAL A 307 -10.80 7.05 -26.61
CA VAL A 307 -10.40 5.64 -26.55
C VAL A 307 -10.48 5.09 -25.13
N ILE A 308 -11.02 3.89 -24.99
CA ILE A 308 -10.90 3.08 -23.77
C ILE A 308 -9.96 1.90 -24.04
N MET A 309 -8.92 1.78 -23.22
CA MET A 309 -7.97 0.67 -23.26
C MET A 309 -8.34 -0.38 -22.20
N ALA A 310 -8.66 -1.59 -22.64
CA ALA A 310 -9.02 -2.73 -21.80
C ALA A 310 -7.85 -3.74 -21.69
N PRO A 311 -7.67 -4.42 -20.53
CA PRO A 311 -6.52 -5.29 -20.24
C PRO A 311 -6.49 -6.57 -21.08
N THR A 312 -7.66 -7.06 -21.49
CA THR A 312 -7.80 -8.27 -22.31
C THR A 312 -8.71 -7.99 -23.49
N GLU A 313 -8.51 -8.77 -24.53
CA GLU A 313 -9.37 -8.75 -25.71
C GLU A 313 -10.83 -9.04 -25.37
N LEU A 314 -11.06 -9.98 -24.47
CA LEU A 314 -12.39 -10.34 -24.03
C LEU A 314 -13.13 -9.18 -23.36
N LEU A 315 -12.45 -8.41 -22.50
CA LEU A 315 -13.05 -7.21 -21.92
C LEU A 315 -13.26 -6.11 -22.97
N ALA A 316 -12.34 -5.98 -23.94
CA ALA A 316 -12.52 -5.05 -25.06
C ALA A 316 -13.77 -5.39 -25.89
N ARG A 317 -14.01 -6.68 -26.17
CA ARG A 317 -15.20 -7.15 -26.88
C ARG A 317 -16.49 -6.90 -26.08
N GLN A 318 -16.48 -7.17 -24.77
CA GLN A 318 -17.63 -6.88 -23.90
C GLN A 318 -17.97 -5.39 -23.85
N HIS A 319 -16.97 -4.53 -23.73
CA HIS A 319 -17.16 -3.08 -23.83
C HIS A 319 -17.69 -2.71 -25.21
N PHE A 320 -17.18 -3.32 -26.29
CA PHE A 320 -17.66 -3.07 -27.65
C PHE A 320 -19.13 -3.42 -27.83
N ASP A 321 -19.58 -4.58 -27.37
CA ASP A 321 -20.98 -4.99 -27.47
C ASP A 321 -21.90 -4.07 -26.64
N THR A 322 -21.46 -3.73 -25.43
CA THR A 322 -22.18 -2.84 -24.50
C THR A 322 -22.32 -1.44 -25.11
N PHE A 323 -21.21 -0.82 -25.53
CA PHE A 323 -21.21 0.52 -26.11
C PHE A 323 -21.98 0.56 -27.43
N THR A 324 -21.91 -0.49 -28.26
CA THR A 324 -22.65 -0.54 -29.52
C THR A 324 -24.16 -0.54 -29.27
N ARG A 325 -24.62 -1.31 -28.28
CA ARG A 325 -26.03 -1.30 -27.87
C ARG A 325 -26.43 0.06 -27.29
N ASP A 326 -25.65 0.58 -26.36
CA ASP A 326 -26.03 1.73 -25.54
C ASP A 326 -25.89 3.06 -26.31
N LEU A 327 -24.98 3.15 -27.28
CA LEU A 327 -24.78 4.33 -28.16
C LEU A 327 -25.58 4.28 -29.47
N SER A 328 -26.32 3.20 -29.73
CA SER A 328 -27.10 3.02 -30.97
C SER A 328 -28.08 4.18 -31.24
N SER A 329 -28.64 4.79 -30.20
CA SER A 329 -29.56 5.93 -30.29
C SER A 329 -28.88 7.28 -30.59
N HIS A 330 -27.55 7.32 -30.65
CA HIS A 330 -26.74 8.53 -30.83
C HIS A 330 -25.99 8.56 -32.18
N GLU A 331 -26.31 7.66 -33.10
CA GLU A 331 -25.67 7.56 -34.44
C GLU A 331 -24.14 7.38 -34.39
N ILE A 332 -23.61 6.95 -33.24
CA ILE A 332 -22.18 6.69 -33.05
C ILE A 332 -21.97 5.18 -33.07
N VAL A 333 -21.15 4.73 -34.02
CA VAL A 333 -20.73 3.32 -34.10
C VAL A 333 -19.32 3.22 -33.50
N PRO A 334 -19.15 2.52 -32.37
CA PRO A 334 -17.82 2.25 -31.83
C PRO A 334 -16.94 1.47 -32.82
N VAL A 335 -15.62 1.60 -32.69
CA VAL A 335 -14.65 0.80 -33.43
C VAL A 335 -13.78 0.02 -32.45
N ILE A 336 -13.63 -1.29 -32.69
CA ILE A 336 -12.75 -2.15 -31.89
C ILE A 336 -11.35 -2.26 -32.52
N LEU A 337 -10.30 -2.28 -31.69
CA LEU A 337 -8.92 -2.54 -32.08
C LEU A 337 -8.24 -3.52 -31.12
N THR A 338 -8.16 -4.79 -31.52
CA THR A 338 -7.52 -5.87 -30.72
C THR A 338 -6.29 -6.43 -31.43
N SER A 339 -5.42 -7.12 -30.68
CA SER A 339 -4.20 -7.74 -31.21
C SER A 339 -4.46 -8.96 -32.12
N SER A 340 -5.59 -9.63 -31.97
CA SER A 340 -5.96 -10.84 -32.75
C SER A 340 -6.58 -10.54 -34.12
N MET A 341 -6.95 -9.28 -34.40
CA MET A 341 -7.63 -8.91 -35.65
C MET A 341 -6.81 -9.29 -36.88
N THR A 342 -7.49 -9.67 -37.96
CA THR A 342 -6.82 -9.92 -39.23
C THR A 342 -6.17 -8.63 -39.77
N ALA A 343 -5.15 -8.76 -40.61
CA ALA A 343 -4.46 -7.62 -41.20
C ALA A 343 -5.40 -6.67 -41.96
N SER A 344 -6.46 -7.22 -42.58
CA SER A 344 -7.47 -6.45 -43.31
C SER A 344 -8.34 -5.63 -42.36
N GLU A 345 -8.88 -6.25 -41.31
CA GLU A 345 -9.73 -5.58 -40.33
C GLU A 345 -8.94 -4.51 -39.57
N LYS A 346 -7.71 -4.84 -39.13
CA LYS A 346 -6.84 -3.89 -38.44
C LYS A 346 -6.54 -2.68 -39.32
N ARG A 347 -6.27 -2.89 -40.62
CA ARG A 347 -6.05 -1.79 -41.58
C ARG A 347 -7.29 -0.90 -41.75
N MET A 348 -8.49 -1.47 -41.77
CA MET A 348 -9.74 -0.70 -41.81
C MET A 348 -9.93 0.13 -40.54
N ALA A 349 -9.75 -0.48 -39.37
CA ALA A 349 -9.83 0.21 -38.08
C ALA A 349 -8.82 1.36 -37.99
N THR A 350 -7.54 1.11 -38.31
CA THR A 350 -6.49 2.14 -38.33
C THR A 350 -6.82 3.28 -39.27
N LYS A 351 -7.34 2.98 -40.47
CA LYS A 351 -7.76 4.01 -41.43
C LYS A 351 -8.87 4.89 -40.84
N SER A 352 -9.91 4.27 -40.27
CA SER A 352 -11.03 4.97 -39.62
C SER A 352 -10.59 5.84 -38.44
N ILE A 353 -9.57 5.40 -37.69
CA ILE A 353 -9.00 6.16 -36.58
C ILE A 353 -8.23 7.38 -37.12
N SER A 354 -7.39 7.20 -38.14
CA SER A 354 -6.59 8.27 -38.73
C SER A 354 -7.40 9.31 -39.51
N SER A 355 -8.52 8.91 -40.13
CA SER A 355 -9.43 9.83 -40.83
C SER A 355 -10.31 10.64 -39.87
N GLY A 356 -10.47 10.16 -38.63
CA GLY A 356 -11.34 10.73 -37.61
C GLY A 356 -12.80 10.29 -37.71
N ASP A 357 -13.11 9.28 -38.53
CA ASP A 357 -14.44 8.68 -38.66
C ASP A 357 -14.78 7.87 -37.41
N ALA A 358 -13.79 7.20 -36.81
CA ALA A 358 -13.95 6.52 -35.54
C ALA A 358 -13.96 7.54 -34.38
N LYS A 359 -15.13 7.82 -33.80
CA LYS A 359 -15.27 8.74 -32.66
C LYS A 359 -15.07 8.07 -31.30
N VAL A 360 -15.52 6.83 -31.17
CA VAL A 360 -15.41 6.01 -29.96
C VAL A 360 -14.60 4.78 -30.31
N ILE A 361 -13.44 4.61 -29.67
CA ILE A 361 -12.51 3.51 -29.91
C ILE A 361 -12.42 2.64 -28.65
N ILE A 362 -12.50 1.33 -28.83
CA ILE A 362 -12.34 0.35 -27.77
C ILE A 362 -11.18 -0.55 -28.16
N ALA A 363 -10.12 -0.56 -27.35
CA ALA A 363 -8.87 -1.19 -27.76
C ALA A 363 -8.19 -1.97 -26.64
N THR A 364 -7.31 -2.89 -27.04
CA THR A 364 -6.31 -3.48 -26.15
C THR A 364 -5.00 -2.68 -26.24
N HIS A 365 -3.89 -3.24 -25.73
CA HIS A 365 -2.54 -2.68 -25.90
C HIS A 365 -2.15 -2.41 -27.36
N ALA A 366 -2.87 -2.98 -28.35
CA ALA A 366 -2.71 -2.69 -29.77
C ALA A 366 -2.80 -1.19 -30.12
N VAL A 367 -3.53 -0.38 -29.34
CA VAL A 367 -3.60 1.08 -29.57
C VAL A 367 -2.28 1.79 -29.35
N LEU A 368 -1.35 1.19 -28.59
CA LEU A 368 -0.05 1.77 -28.26
C LEU A 368 0.98 1.65 -29.40
N GLU A 369 0.69 0.87 -30.45
CA GLU A 369 1.57 0.72 -31.61
C GLU A 369 1.82 2.06 -32.32
N GLU A 370 3.03 2.27 -32.85
CA GLU A 370 3.45 3.56 -33.41
C GLU A 370 2.65 3.97 -34.66
N ASN A 371 2.17 3.00 -35.43
CA ASN A 371 1.35 3.19 -36.63
C ASN A 371 -0.08 3.66 -36.35
N ILE A 372 -0.56 3.62 -35.10
CA ILE A 372 -1.89 4.10 -34.73
C ILE A 372 -1.83 5.60 -34.44
N VAL A 373 -2.29 6.39 -35.41
CA VAL A 373 -2.33 7.87 -35.33
C VAL A 373 -3.77 8.33 -35.26
N PHE A 374 -4.10 9.11 -34.24
CA PHE A 374 -5.42 9.73 -34.10
C PHE A 374 -5.45 11.08 -34.81
N LYS A 375 -6.62 11.47 -35.31
CA LYS A 375 -6.82 12.81 -35.89
C LYS A 375 -6.96 13.87 -34.80
N ASN A 376 -7.89 13.67 -33.87
CA ASN A 376 -8.24 14.62 -32.80
C ASN A 376 -8.58 13.87 -31.50
N LEU A 377 -7.59 13.25 -30.85
CA LEU A 377 -7.82 12.52 -29.59
C LEU A 377 -8.07 13.51 -28.43
N GLY A 378 -9.25 13.43 -27.80
CA GLY A 378 -9.67 14.34 -26.72
C GLY A 378 -9.80 13.68 -25.34
N LEU A 379 -9.99 12.36 -25.29
CA LEU A 379 -10.16 11.61 -24.05
C LEU A 379 -9.53 10.22 -24.14
N VAL A 380 -8.73 9.85 -23.14
CA VAL A 380 -8.19 8.51 -22.95
C VAL A 380 -8.74 7.95 -21.65
N ILE A 381 -9.30 6.74 -21.72
CA ILE A 381 -9.76 5.96 -20.58
C ILE A 381 -8.89 4.70 -20.48
N THR A 382 -8.45 4.37 -19.28
CA THR A 382 -7.74 3.10 -19.01
C THR A 382 -8.50 2.32 -17.95
N ASP A 383 -8.88 1.08 -18.24
CA ASP A 383 -9.62 0.21 -17.32
C ASP A 383 -8.68 -0.76 -16.60
N GLU A 384 -8.96 -1.12 -15.35
CA GLU A 384 -8.12 -1.97 -14.50
C GLU A 384 -6.63 -1.59 -14.49
N GLN A 385 -6.35 -0.36 -14.04
CA GLN A 385 -5.02 0.27 -14.05
C GLN A 385 -3.85 -0.62 -13.59
N HIS A 386 -4.05 -1.49 -12.59
CA HIS A 386 -2.98 -2.29 -12.01
C HIS A 386 -2.29 -3.26 -13.00
N ARG A 387 -2.93 -3.57 -14.14
CA ARG A 387 -2.34 -4.38 -15.21
C ARG A 387 -1.50 -3.57 -16.20
N PHE A 388 -1.63 -2.24 -16.19
CA PHE A 388 -0.99 -1.34 -17.16
C PHE A 388 0.09 -0.49 -16.49
N GLY A 389 1.33 -0.61 -16.98
CA GLY A 389 2.44 0.19 -16.49
C GLY A 389 2.27 1.68 -16.82
N VAL A 390 2.82 2.56 -15.98
CA VAL A 390 2.72 4.02 -16.12
C VAL A 390 3.23 4.52 -17.49
N ASN A 391 4.26 3.87 -18.03
CA ASN A 391 4.78 4.14 -19.38
C ASN A 391 3.75 3.94 -20.50
N GLN A 392 2.85 2.97 -20.37
CA GLN A 392 1.81 2.74 -21.38
C GLN A 392 0.77 3.87 -21.39
N ARG A 393 0.40 4.36 -20.21
CA ARG A 393 -0.46 5.55 -20.05
C ARG A 393 0.17 6.79 -20.67
N ARG A 394 1.46 7.04 -20.38
CA ARG A 394 2.20 8.17 -20.96
C ARG A 394 2.23 8.07 -22.48
N LYS A 395 2.54 6.90 -23.05
CA LYS A 395 2.51 6.66 -24.51
C LYS A 395 1.13 6.93 -25.12
N LEU A 396 0.05 6.47 -24.49
CA LEU A 396 -1.30 6.69 -25.02
C LEU A 396 -1.71 8.16 -24.94
N SER A 397 -1.45 8.83 -23.83
CA SER A 397 -1.73 10.27 -23.69
C SER A 397 -0.85 11.14 -24.59
N GLY A 398 0.37 10.67 -24.94
CA GLY A 398 1.28 11.35 -25.86
C GLY A 398 0.88 11.24 -27.33
N LYS A 399 -0.16 10.46 -27.67
CA LYS A 399 -0.72 10.40 -29.03
C LYS A 399 -1.63 11.59 -29.37
N GLY A 400 -1.84 12.52 -28.44
CA GLY A 400 -2.51 13.79 -28.69
C GLY A 400 -1.98 14.89 -27.77
N GLU A 401 -2.33 16.14 -28.06
CA GLU A 401 -1.95 17.30 -27.26
C GLU A 401 -3.10 17.68 -26.31
N GLY A 402 -2.82 17.92 -25.02
CA GLY A 402 -3.84 18.37 -24.06
C GLY A 402 -4.96 17.36 -23.76
N VAL A 403 -4.76 16.07 -24.08
CA VAL A 403 -5.77 15.01 -23.98
C VAL A 403 -6.20 14.75 -22.54
N ASN A 404 -7.51 14.72 -22.29
CA ASN A 404 -8.05 14.38 -20.98
C ASN A 404 -7.80 12.90 -20.64
N ILE A 405 -7.43 12.60 -19.39
CA ILE A 405 -7.11 11.25 -18.92
C ILE A 405 -8.07 10.86 -17.81
N LEU A 406 -8.76 9.73 -18.01
CA LEU A 406 -9.55 9.05 -17.00
C LEU A 406 -8.96 7.66 -16.77
N VAL A 407 -8.76 7.29 -15.52
CA VAL A 407 -8.26 5.98 -15.12
C VAL A 407 -9.33 5.32 -14.27
N MET A 408 -9.63 4.04 -14.52
CA MET A 408 -10.61 3.28 -13.75
C MET A 408 -9.93 2.13 -13.03
N THR A 409 -10.36 1.87 -11.80
CA THR A 409 -9.91 0.71 -11.02
C THR A 409 -11.05 0.09 -10.25
N ALA A 410 -11.08 -1.25 -10.22
CA ALA A 410 -11.99 -2.00 -9.39
C ALA A 410 -11.45 -2.28 -7.98
N THR A 411 -10.14 -2.14 -7.73
CA THR A 411 -9.58 -2.30 -6.38
C THR A 411 -9.73 -0.99 -5.61
N PRO A 412 -10.65 -0.92 -4.64
CA PRO A 412 -10.77 0.31 -3.89
C PRO A 412 -9.57 0.47 -2.96
N ILE A 413 -8.84 1.58 -3.06
CA ILE A 413 -7.81 2.01 -2.11
C ILE A 413 -8.39 3.18 -1.30
N PRO A 414 -8.12 3.32 0.01
CA PRO A 414 -8.54 4.50 0.76
C PRO A 414 -8.12 5.80 0.06
N ARG A 415 -9.01 6.79 0.00
CA ARG A 415 -8.80 8.03 -0.78
C ARG A 415 -7.46 8.69 -0.46
N THR A 416 -7.10 8.75 0.81
CA THR A 416 -5.87 9.38 1.30
C THR A 416 -4.62 8.67 0.80
N ILE A 417 -4.67 7.34 0.64
CA ILE A 417 -3.54 6.55 0.12
C ILE A 417 -3.49 6.62 -1.39
N ALA A 418 -4.65 6.57 -2.06
CA ALA A 418 -4.74 6.77 -3.49
C ALA A 418 -4.19 8.15 -3.89
N ALA A 419 -4.44 9.19 -3.09
CA ALA A 419 -3.92 10.54 -3.34
C ALA A 419 -2.39 10.62 -3.24
N ILE A 420 -1.78 9.76 -2.42
CA ILE A 420 -0.31 9.71 -2.28
C ILE A 420 0.29 8.83 -3.37
N LEU A 421 -0.27 7.64 -3.60
CA LEU A 421 0.20 6.67 -4.60
C LEU A 421 0.05 7.20 -6.02
N TYR A 422 -1.01 7.96 -6.28
CA TYR A 422 -1.35 8.50 -7.59
C TYR A 422 -1.41 10.02 -7.54
N GLY A 423 -0.48 10.68 -6.85
CA GLY A 423 -0.52 12.13 -6.57
C GLY A 423 -0.62 13.08 -7.77
N ASP A 424 -0.51 12.58 -9.00
CA ASP A 424 -0.83 13.29 -10.24
C ASP A 424 -2.33 13.27 -10.62
N LEU A 425 -3.15 12.43 -9.98
CA LEU A 425 -4.56 12.19 -10.29
C LEU A 425 -5.51 12.85 -9.28
N ASP A 426 -6.55 13.51 -9.77
CA ASP A 426 -7.76 13.79 -9.01
C ASP A 426 -8.55 12.49 -8.76
N ILE A 427 -9.24 12.35 -7.63
CA ILE A 427 -9.89 11.07 -7.25
C ILE A 427 -11.39 11.26 -7.14
N SER A 428 -12.14 10.46 -7.88
CA SER A 428 -13.60 10.25 -7.74
C SER A 428 -13.86 8.86 -7.17
N GLN A 429 -14.79 8.74 -6.22
CA GLN A 429 -15.13 7.45 -5.59
C GLN A 429 -16.62 7.14 -5.70
N ILE A 430 -16.96 6.00 -6.30
CA ILE A 430 -18.30 5.43 -6.28
C ILE A 430 -18.39 4.43 -5.12
N ARG A 431 -18.87 4.89 -3.97
CA ARG A 431 -19.08 4.05 -2.76
C ARG A 431 -20.42 3.33 -2.75
N THR A 432 -21.38 3.80 -3.53
CA THR A 432 -22.74 3.28 -3.57
C THR A 432 -22.90 2.23 -4.66
N MET A 433 -23.71 1.22 -4.38
CA MET A 433 -24.02 0.14 -5.33
C MET A 433 -25.38 0.38 -5.99
N PRO A 434 -25.58 -0.01 -7.27
CA PRO A 434 -26.86 0.13 -7.95
C PRO A 434 -28.02 -0.55 -7.21
N LYS A 435 -29.21 0.07 -7.24
CA LYS A 435 -30.44 -0.50 -6.66
C LYS A 435 -30.79 -1.81 -7.37
N GLY A 436 -31.11 -2.87 -6.61
CA GLY A 436 -31.50 -4.18 -7.15
C GLY A 436 -30.42 -5.26 -7.08
N ARG A 437 -29.16 -4.91 -6.78
CA ARG A 437 -28.12 -5.92 -6.53
C ARG A 437 -28.31 -6.56 -5.16
N LYS A 438 -28.59 -7.86 -5.14
CA LYS A 438 -28.64 -8.64 -3.89
C LYS A 438 -27.23 -8.88 -3.35
N GLY A 439 -27.12 -8.95 -2.02
CA GLY A 439 -25.85 -9.24 -1.35
C GLY A 439 -25.35 -10.66 -1.65
N ILE A 440 -24.04 -10.88 -1.52
CA ILE A 440 -23.42 -12.19 -1.72
C ILE A 440 -23.22 -12.83 -0.35
N HIS A 441 -23.88 -13.96 -0.10
CA HIS A 441 -23.73 -14.70 1.14
C HIS A 441 -22.34 -15.35 1.18
N THR A 442 -21.47 -14.84 2.04
CA THR A 442 -20.07 -15.28 2.13
C THR A 442 -19.86 -16.13 3.38
N TYR A 443 -19.34 -17.34 3.22
CA TYR A 443 -19.11 -18.29 4.31
C TYR A 443 -17.65 -18.73 4.35
N LYS A 444 -17.06 -18.73 5.55
CA LYS A 444 -15.80 -19.43 5.81
C LYS A 444 -16.12 -20.91 6.06
N CYS A 445 -15.44 -21.80 5.36
CA CYS A 445 -15.64 -23.24 5.45
C CYS A 445 -14.33 -23.96 5.76
N SER A 446 -14.42 -24.99 6.61
CA SER A 446 -13.31 -25.87 6.98
C SER A 446 -13.25 -27.11 6.09
N HIS A 447 -12.18 -27.91 6.22
CA HIS A 447 -12.03 -29.16 5.48
C HIS A 447 -13.23 -30.11 5.64
N GLY A 448 -13.76 -30.24 6.87
CA GLY A 448 -14.90 -31.13 7.16
C GLY A 448 -16.22 -30.68 6.53
N GLU A 449 -16.33 -29.42 6.10
CA GLU A 449 -17.54 -28.86 5.50
C GLU A 449 -17.52 -28.91 3.97
N ARG A 450 -16.40 -29.30 3.36
CA ARG A 450 -16.23 -29.33 1.90
C ARG A 450 -17.28 -30.16 1.19
N GLU A 451 -17.59 -31.34 1.71
CA GLU A 451 -18.64 -32.21 1.15
C GLU A 451 -20.01 -31.53 1.14
N ARG A 452 -20.32 -30.75 2.17
CA ARG A 452 -21.57 -29.99 2.25
C ARG A 452 -21.61 -28.87 1.21
N VAL A 453 -20.49 -28.20 0.96
CA VAL A 453 -20.36 -27.17 -0.09
C VAL A 453 -20.54 -27.80 -1.48
N LEU A 454 -19.92 -28.95 -1.75
CA LEU A 454 -20.05 -29.63 -3.04
C LEU A 454 -21.48 -30.15 -3.29
N ASN A 455 -22.18 -30.63 -2.27
CA ASN A 455 -23.61 -30.96 -2.38
C ASN A 455 -24.48 -29.72 -2.68
N PHE A 456 -24.10 -28.56 -2.13
CA PHE A 456 -24.77 -27.30 -2.45
C PHE A 456 -24.52 -26.86 -3.89
N VAL A 457 -23.28 -26.99 -4.38
CA VAL A 457 -22.90 -26.75 -5.77
C VAL A 457 -23.74 -27.62 -6.72
N GLU A 458 -23.89 -28.92 -6.42
CA GLU A 458 -24.72 -29.82 -7.21
C GLU A 458 -26.18 -29.34 -7.32
N LYS A 459 -26.75 -28.86 -6.21
CA LYS A 459 -28.11 -28.34 -6.18
C LYS A 459 -28.27 -27.10 -7.08
N GLU A 460 -27.28 -26.21 -7.07
CA GLU A 460 -27.30 -24.99 -7.88
C GLU A 460 -27.14 -25.30 -9.37
N ILE A 461 -26.23 -26.23 -9.73
CA ILE A 461 -26.09 -26.69 -11.11
C ILE A 461 -27.37 -27.37 -11.61
N LYS A 462 -28.01 -28.21 -10.77
CA LYS A 462 -29.33 -28.81 -11.07
C LYS A 462 -30.43 -27.78 -11.30
N ALA A 463 -30.30 -26.59 -10.71
CA ALA A 463 -31.20 -25.47 -10.94
C ALA A 463 -30.88 -24.68 -12.23
N GLY A 464 -29.91 -25.12 -13.03
CA GLY A 464 -29.49 -24.47 -14.27
C GLY A 464 -28.53 -23.30 -14.09
N ARG A 465 -27.91 -23.17 -12.90
CA ARG A 465 -27.00 -22.08 -12.56
C ARG A 465 -25.55 -22.51 -12.76
N GLN A 466 -24.67 -21.53 -12.92
CA GLN A 466 -23.25 -21.76 -13.19
C GLN A 466 -22.38 -21.51 -11.95
N VAL A 467 -21.27 -22.24 -11.86
CA VAL A 467 -20.41 -22.26 -10.67
C VAL A 467 -18.94 -22.02 -11.03
N TYR A 468 -18.28 -21.20 -10.22
CA TYR A 468 -16.83 -21.02 -10.26
C TYR A 468 -16.15 -21.79 -9.12
N VAL A 469 -15.05 -22.47 -9.43
CA VAL A 469 -14.13 -23.06 -8.44
C VAL A 469 -12.72 -22.52 -8.71
N VAL A 470 -12.14 -21.84 -7.73
CA VAL A 470 -10.86 -21.13 -7.88
C VAL A 470 -9.79 -21.75 -6.97
N ALA A 471 -8.64 -22.11 -7.55
CA ALA A 471 -7.48 -22.66 -6.84
C ALA A 471 -6.27 -21.73 -6.94
N PRO A 472 -5.38 -21.69 -5.92
CA PRO A 472 -4.24 -20.78 -5.91
C PRO A 472 -3.09 -21.22 -6.83
N LEU A 473 -2.96 -22.53 -7.12
CA LEU A 473 -1.85 -23.12 -7.86
C LEU A 473 -2.33 -23.81 -9.14
N ILE A 474 -1.47 -23.77 -10.18
CA ILE A 474 -1.73 -24.45 -11.47
C ILE A 474 -1.38 -25.94 -11.36
N GLU A 475 -0.26 -26.27 -10.72
CA GLU A 475 0.28 -27.64 -10.54
C GLU A 475 0.67 -27.85 -9.09
N ASP A 476 0.70 -29.10 -8.64
CA ASP A 476 1.08 -29.46 -7.28
C ASP A 476 2.56 -29.11 -7.08
N SER A 477 2.91 -28.49 -5.96
CA SER A 477 4.31 -28.16 -5.65
C SER A 477 4.76 -28.89 -4.39
N ASP A 478 5.93 -29.53 -4.44
CA ASP A 478 6.53 -30.23 -3.29
C ASP A 478 6.80 -29.29 -2.09
N SER A 479 6.80 -27.99 -2.33
CA SER A 479 7.02 -26.92 -1.34
C SER A 479 5.72 -26.37 -0.73
N ILE A 480 4.56 -26.64 -1.31
CA ILE A 480 3.29 -26.02 -0.94
C ILE A 480 2.19 -27.08 -0.81
N ASP A 481 1.74 -27.30 0.42
CA ASP A 481 0.58 -28.15 0.72
C ASP A 481 -0.73 -27.45 0.31
N ALA A 482 -1.05 -27.49 -0.98
CA ALA A 482 -2.30 -27.00 -1.57
C ALA A 482 -2.61 -27.78 -2.85
N LYS A 483 -3.89 -28.15 -3.05
CA LYS A 483 -4.31 -28.85 -4.28
C LYS A 483 -4.21 -27.92 -5.48
N SER A 484 -3.65 -28.44 -6.58
CA SER A 484 -3.63 -27.74 -7.86
C SER A 484 -5.00 -27.66 -8.53
N ALA A 485 -5.15 -26.69 -9.43
CA ALA A 485 -6.35 -26.56 -10.26
C ALA A 485 -6.61 -27.82 -11.11
N ASN A 486 -5.57 -28.50 -11.58
CA ASN A 486 -5.68 -29.79 -12.30
C ASN A 486 -6.26 -30.88 -11.39
N ALA A 487 -5.69 -31.07 -10.19
CA ALA A 487 -6.16 -32.08 -9.26
C ALA A 487 -7.63 -31.84 -8.82
N ILE A 488 -8.00 -30.56 -8.63
CA ILE A 488 -9.39 -30.19 -8.33
C ILE A 488 -10.29 -30.46 -9.53
N PHE A 489 -9.83 -30.18 -10.76
CA PHE A 489 -10.59 -30.45 -11.98
C PHE A 489 -10.86 -31.94 -12.16
N ASP A 490 -9.84 -32.81 -12.04
CA ASP A 490 -10.00 -34.26 -12.16
C ASP A 490 -10.99 -34.80 -11.12
N GLU A 491 -10.88 -34.34 -9.86
CA GLU A 491 -11.78 -34.73 -8.78
C GLU A 491 -13.23 -34.29 -9.03
N LEU A 492 -13.43 -33.07 -9.53
CA LEU A 492 -14.75 -32.55 -9.84
C LEU A 492 -15.35 -33.20 -11.09
N GLN A 493 -14.52 -33.56 -12.07
CA GLN A 493 -14.95 -34.28 -13.27
C GLN A 493 -15.53 -35.66 -12.93
N ASP A 494 -14.90 -36.38 -11.98
CA ASP A 494 -15.44 -37.64 -11.48
C ASP A 494 -16.79 -37.46 -10.76
N ARG A 495 -16.89 -36.45 -9.89
CA ARG A 495 -18.09 -36.20 -9.09
C ARG A 495 -19.27 -35.69 -9.91
N PHE A 496 -19.01 -34.77 -10.84
CA PHE A 496 -20.01 -34.05 -11.63
C PHE A 496 -20.00 -34.49 -13.11
N HIS A 497 -19.76 -35.78 -13.36
CA HIS A 497 -19.66 -36.36 -14.71
C HIS A 497 -20.88 -36.14 -15.62
N ASP A 498 -22.05 -35.88 -15.03
CA ASP A 498 -23.28 -35.54 -15.76
C ASP A 498 -23.34 -34.09 -16.26
N TYR A 499 -22.38 -33.23 -15.86
CA TYR A 499 -22.34 -31.80 -16.16
C TYR A 499 -21.10 -31.41 -16.97
N ARG A 500 -21.17 -30.24 -17.61
CA ARG A 500 -20.09 -29.73 -18.45
C ARG A 500 -19.12 -28.94 -17.58
N ILE A 501 -17.94 -29.49 -17.38
CA ILE A 501 -16.89 -28.90 -16.56
C ILE A 501 -15.69 -28.62 -17.44
N GLU A 502 -15.09 -27.44 -17.25
CA GLU A 502 -13.85 -27.06 -17.94
C GLU A 502 -12.84 -26.42 -16.98
N LEU A 503 -11.58 -26.42 -17.41
CA LEU A 503 -10.46 -25.85 -16.67
C LEU A 503 -9.83 -24.67 -17.42
N VAL A 504 -9.60 -23.56 -16.72
CA VAL A 504 -8.86 -22.41 -17.25
C VAL A 504 -7.71 -22.01 -16.32
N HIS A 505 -6.47 -22.02 -16.82
CA HIS A 505 -5.30 -21.59 -16.04
C HIS A 505 -4.34 -20.73 -16.86
N GLY A 506 -3.46 -20.00 -16.16
CA GLY A 506 -2.60 -18.95 -16.71
C GLY A 506 -1.63 -19.40 -17.82
N SER A 507 -1.29 -20.68 -17.88
CA SER A 507 -0.35 -21.22 -18.87
C SER A 507 -0.99 -21.60 -20.21
N MET A 508 -2.33 -21.58 -20.32
CA MET A 508 -3.02 -21.93 -21.57
C MET A 508 -2.87 -20.81 -22.62
N LYS A 509 -2.93 -21.19 -23.91
CA LYS A 509 -2.92 -20.24 -25.03
C LYS A 509 -4.13 -19.30 -24.95
N SER A 510 -3.94 -18.02 -25.30
CA SER A 510 -4.98 -16.98 -25.16
C SER A 510 -6.27 -17.35 -25.89
N ASP A 511 -6.17 -17.77 -27.15
CA ASP A 511 -7.33 -18.12 -27.99
C ASP A 511 -8.20 -19.22 -27.35
N TYR A 512 -7.57 -20.17 -26.66
CA TYR A 512 -8.27 -21.27 -26.00
C TYR A 512 -8.92 -20.84 -24.68
N LYS A 513 -8.25 -19.97 -23.91
CA LYS A 513 -8.85 -19.35 -22.72
C LYS A 513 -10.07 -18.53 -23.10
N ASP A 514 -9.94 -17.66 -24.10
CA ASP A 514 -11.02 -16.77 -24.55
C ASP A 514 -12.22 -17.60 -25.02
N LYS A 515 -11.99 -18.73 -25.69
CA LYS A 515 -13.04 -19.69 -26.07
C LYS A 515 -13.74 -20.29 -24.85
N ILE A 516 -13.01 -20.94 -23.92
CA ILE A 516 -13.63 -21.57 -22.74
C ILE A 516 -14.40 -20.54 -21.93
N MET A 517 -13.83 -19.35 -21.77
CA MET A 517 -14.48 -18.26 -21.07
C MET A 517 -15.75 -17.77 -21.78
N GLN A 518 -15.80 -17.77 -23.11
CA GLN A 518 -16.98 -17.44 -23.90
C GLN A 518 -18.04 -18.54 -23.80
N ASP A 519 -17.64 -19.81 -23.89
CA ASP A 519 -18.50 -20.98 -23.72
C ASP A 519 -19.11 -21.00 -22.29
N PHE A 520 -18.34 -20.59 -21.27
CA PHE A 520 -18.87 -20.37 -19.93
C PHE A 520 -19.83 -19.18 -19.90
N ALA A 521 -19.52 -18.05 -20.53
CA ALA A 521 -20.45 -16.91 -20.54
C ALA A 521 -21.78 -17.19 -21.28
N SER A 522 -21.78 -18.09 -22.28
CA SER A 522 -22.97 -18.49 -23.04
C SER A 522 -23.82 -19.55 -22.34
N GLY A 523 -23.34 -20.14 -21.24
CA GLY A 523 -24.02 -21.23 -20.54
C GLY A 523 -23.75 -22.62 -21.15
N GLU A 524 -22.73 -22.74 -22.00
CA GLU A 524 -22.27 -24.03 -22.53
C GLU A 524 -21.46 -24.84 -21.52
N ILE A 525 -20.95 -24.20 -20.46
CA ILE A 525 -20.21 -24.84 -19.37
C ILE A 525 -20.92 -24.54 -18.05
N ASP A 526 -21.15 -25.57 -17.24
CA ASP A 526 -21.90 -25.47 -15.99
C ASP A 526 -20.98 -25.13 -14.81
N LEU A 527 -19.77 -25.71 -14.78
CA LEU A 527 -18.77 -25.47 -13.74
C LEU A 527 -17.42 -25.12 -14.37
N LEU A 528 -16.81 -24.02 -13.94
CA LEU A 528 -15.48 -23.60 -14.37
C LEU A 528 -14.48 -23.68 -13.23
N VAL A 529 -13.48 -24.56 -13.38
CA VAL A 529 -12.32 -24.62 -12.49
C VAL A 529 -11.26 -23.66 -13.03
N SER A 530 -10.64 -22.85 -12.18
CA SER A 530 -9.62 -21.91 -12.64
C SER A 530 -8.64 -21.50 -11.55
N THR A 531 -7.54 -20.87 -11.97
CA THR A 531 -6.69 -20.09 -11.07
C THR A 531 -7.11 -18.61 -11.03
N THR A 532 -6.21 -17.71 -10.61
CA THR A 532 -6.41 -16.25 -10.55
C THR A 532 -6.71 -15.58 -11.90
N VAL A 533 -6.80 -16.33 -13.01
CA VAL A 533 -7.09 -15.79 -14.34
C VAL A 533 -8.49 -15.17 -14.43
N ILE A 534 -9.49 -15.69 -13.69
CA ILE A 534 -10.85 -15.12 -13.64
C ILE A 534 -10.88 -13.72 -12.99
N GLU A 535 -9.80 -13.28 -12.33
CA GLU A 535 -9.69 -11.89 -11.88
C GLU A 535 -9.98 -10.89 -13.01
N VAL A 536 -9.84 -11.27 -14.29
CA VAL A 536 -10.06 -10.39 -15.44
C VAL A 536 -11.44 -10.59 -16.09
N GLY A 537 -12.36 -9.72 -15.70
CA GLY A 537 -13.28 -9.09 -16.64
C GLY A 537 -14.67 -9.70 -16.87
N ILE A 538 -14.87 -11.01 -16.87
CA ILE A 538 -16.12 -11.53 -17.46
C ILE A 538 -17.36 -11.31 -16.59
N ASN A 539 -18.42 -10.84 -17.24
CA ASN A 539 -19.77 -10.80 -16.70
C ASN A 539 -20.52 -12.10 -17.05
N VAL A 540 -20.82 -12.92 -16.04
CA VAL A 540 -21.68 -14.11 -16.20
C VAL A 540 -22.88 -13.94 -15.27
N PRO A 541 -24.02 -13.40 -15.75
CA PRO A 541 -25.19 -13.14 -14.90
C PRO A 541 -25.76 -14.39 -14.23
N ASN A 542 -25.65 -15.55 -14.88
CA ASN A 542 -26.15 -16.84 -14.40
C ASN A 542 -25.21 -17.54 -13.38
N ALA A 543 -24.06 -16.95 -13.07
CA ALA A 543 -23.14 -17.51 -12.08
C ALA A 543 -23.59 -17.14 -10.65
N SER A 544 -24.05 -18.15 -9.89
CA SER A 544 -24.58 -17.97 -8.53
C SER A 544 -23.58 -18.37 -7.44
N VAL A 545 -22.66 -19.31 -7.71
CA VAL A 545 -21.75 -19.85 -6.68
C VAL A 545 -20.29 -19.62 -7.04
N MET A 546 -19.53 -19.14 -6.05
CA MET A 546 -18.08 -19.01 -6.05
C MET A 546 -17.51 -19.90 -4.94
N VAL A 547 -16.63 -20.84 -5.28
CA VAL A 547 -15.86 -21.64 -4.32
C VAL A 547 -14.40 -21.28 -4.48
N ILE A 548 -13.75 -20.83 -3.40
CA ILE A 548 -12.33 -20.50 -3.39
C ILE A 548 -11.61 -21.53 -2.52
N GLU A 549 -10.85 -22.41 -3.16
CA GLU A 549 -10.02 -23.42 -2.53
C GLU A 549 -8.76 -22.79 -1.95
N ASN A 550 -8.33 -23.19 -0.75
CA ASN A 550 -7.16 -22.63 -0.05
C ASN A 550 -7.22 -21.09 0.05
N ALA A 551 -8.38 -20.55 0.46
CA ALA A 551 -8.65 -19.11 0.49
C ALA A 551 -7.65 -18.31 1.33
N GLU A 552 -7.01 -18.93 2.33
CA GLU A 552 -5.96 -18.32 3.15
C GLU A 552 -4.73 -17.84 2.37
N ARG A 553 -4.51 -18.41 1.17
CA ARG A 553 -3.35 -18.09 0.32
C ARG A 553 -3.56 -16.84 -0.54
N PHE A 554 -4.78 -16.35 -0.62
CA PHE A 554 -5.11 -15.16 -1.40
C PHE A 554 -5.05 -13.89 -0.54
N GLY A 555 -4.69 -12.77 -1.16
CA GLY A 555 -4.85 -11.46 -0.55
C GLY A 555 -6.33 -11.06 -0.48
N LEU A 556 -6.71 -10.20 0.49
CA LEU A 556 -8.09 -9.74 0.65
C LEU A 556 -8.65 -9.05 -0.59
N ALA A 557 -7.83 -8.24 -1.27
CA ALA A 557 -8.23 -7.62 -2.53
C ALA A 557 -8.58 -8.64 -3.63
N GLN A 558 -7.82 -9.74 -3.73
CA GLN A 558 -8.08 -10.81 -4.71
C GLN A 558 -9.35 -11.57 -4.34
N LEU A 559 -9.53 -11.93 -3.06
CA LEU A 559 -10.74 -12.58 -2.57
C LEU A 559 -11.99 -11.73 -2.84
N HIS A 560 -11.89 -10.41 -2.66
CA HIS A 560 -12.98 -9.49 -2.97
C HIS A 560 -13.29 -9.40 -4.47
N GLN A 561 -12.26 -9.34 -5.33
CA GLN A 561 -12.44 -9.38 -6.78
C GLN A 561 -13.10 -10.68 -7.24
N LEU A 562 -12.64 -11.84 -6.72
CA LEU A 562 -13.21 -13.15 -7.02
C LEU A 562 -14.66 -13.23 -6.54
N ARG A 563 -14.94 -12.81 -5.30
CA ARG A 563 -16.32 -12.73 -4.76
C ARG A 563 -17.22 -11.90 -5.67
N GLY A 564 -16.74 -10.76 -6.18
CA GLY A 564 -17.49 -9.88 -7.08
C GLY A 564 -17.78 -10.43 -8.49
N ARG A 565 -17.30 -11.64 -8.82
CA ARG A 565 -17.58 -12.33 -10.10
C ARG A 565 -18.94 -13.02 -10.12
N VAL A 566 -19.55 -13.26 -8.95
CA VAL A 566 -20.91 -13.79 -8.82
C VAL A 566 -21.89 -12.72 -8.34
N GLY A 567 -23.20 -13.01 -8.43
CA GLY A 567 -24.24 -12.08 -7.96
C GLY A 567 -24.44 -10.88 -8.88
N ARG A 568 -24.43 -11.16 -10.19
CA ARG A 568 -24.72 -10.17 -11.25
C ARG A 568 -26.13 -10.34 -11.86
N GLY A 569 -26.79 -11.48 -11.61
CA GLY A 569 -28.19 -11.73 -11.96
C GLY A 569 -29.19 -11.37 -10.86
N SER A 570 -30.43 -11.83 -11.01
CA SER A 570 -31.53 -11.64 -10.05
C SER A 570 -31.51 -12.62 -8.86
N ASP A 571 -30.81 -13.74 -9.02
CA ASP A 571 -30.71 -14.81 -8.04
C ASP A 571 -29.76 -14.47 -6.89
N ASP A 572 -29.94 -15.18 -5.77
CA ASP A 572 -29.04 -15.06 -4.62
C ASP A 572 -27.69 -15.71 -4.97
N ALA A 573 -26.60 -15.06 -4.56
CA ALA A 573 -25.25 -15.53 -4.82
C ALA A 573 -24.53 -15.92 -3.54
N TYR A 574 -23.67 -16.92 -3.67
CA TYR A 574 -22.97 -17.57 -2.57
C TYR A 574 -21.46 -17.62 -2.83
N CYS A 575 -20.67 -17.30 -1.82
CA CYS A 575 -19.20 -17.37 -1.87
C CYS A 575 -18.70 -18.22 -0.70
N PHE A 576 -18.05 -19.34 -1.01
CA PHE A 576 -17.48 -20.27 -0.04
C PHE A 576 -15.96 -20.15 -0.03
N LEU A 577 -15.40 -19.78 1.12
CA LEU A 577 -13.97 -19.63 1.35
C LEU A 577 -13.46 -20.88 2.07
N MET A 578 -12.86 -21.82 1.32
CA MET A 578 -12.33 -23.06 1.87
C MET A 578 -10.97 -22.80 2.51
N CYS A 579 -10.87 -22.97 3.82
CA CYS A 579 -9.64 -22.78 4.58
C CYS A 579 -9.13 -24.08 5.18
N TYR A 580 -7.86 -24.37 4.94
CA TYR A 580 -7.20 -25.58 5.43
C TYR A 580 -6.13 -25.31 6.49
N ILE A 581 -5.63 -24.07 6.55
CA ILE A 581 -4.61 -23.64 7.53
C ILE A 581 -5.26 -22.79 8.61
N ASP A 582 -5.06 -23.16 9.87
CA ASP A 582 -5.48 -22.38 11.02
C ASP A 582 -4.35 -21.45 11.48
N SER A 583 -4.42 -20.18 11.09
CA SER A 583 -3.50 -19.13 11.54
C SER A 583 -4.26 -17.86 11.91
N GLU A 584 -3.75 -17.09 12.89
CA GLU A 584 -4.39 -15.83 13.31
C GLU A 584 -4.60 -14.87 12.13
N LEU A 585 -3.59 -14.74 11.25
CA LEU A 585 -3.68 -13.87 10.08
C LEU A 585 -4.72 -14.37 9.06
N ALA A 586 -4.76 -15.67 8.76
CA ALA A 586 -5.76 -16.24 7.86
C ALA A 586 -7.18 -16.06 8.42
N ASN A 587 -7.36 -16.32 9.72
CA ASN A 587 -8.64 -16.14 10.40
C ASN A 587 -9.10 -14.69 10.38
N ALA A 588 -8.19 -13.73 10.64
CA ALA A 588 -8.49 -12.31 10.56
C ALA A 588 -8.97 -11.93 9.14
N ARG A 589 -8.27 -12.37 8.10
CA ARG A 589 -8.66 -12.11 6.70
C ARG A 589 -10.03 -12.70 6.37
N MET A 590 -10.28 -13.95 6.71
CA MET A 590 -11.57 -14.60 6.43
C MET A 590 -12.72 -13.90 7.15
N ASN A 591 -12.52 -13.52 8.42
CA ASN A 591 -13.53 -12.80 9.19
C ASN A 591 -13.89 -11.47 8.53
N ILE A 592 -12.89 -10.71 8.04
CA ILE A 592 -13.10 -9.46 7.29
C ILE A 592 -13.93 -9.72 6.02
N MET A 593 -13.60 -10.75 5.24
CA MET A 593 -14.35 -11.11 4.03
C MET A 593 -15.80 -11.50 4.31
N THR A 594 -16.06 -12.16 5.44
CA THR A 594 -17.42 -12.56 5.83
C THR A 594 -18.24 -11.42 6.45
N SER A 595 -17.59 -10.42 7.05
CA SER A 595 -18.26 -9.34 7.78
C SER A 595 -18.61 -8.13 6.92
N SER A 596 -17.84 -7.84 5.86
CA SER A 596 -18.10 -6.71 4.97
C SER A 596 -18.26 -7.12 3.51
N MET A 597 -19.24 -6.51 2.85
CA MET A 597 -19.43 -6.59 1.39
C MET A 597 -18.74 -5.43 0.65
N SER A 598 -18.37 -4.38 1.36
CA SER A 598 -17.75 -3.18 0.79
C SER A 598 -16.28 -3.46 0.51
N GLY A 599 -15.88 -3.35 -0.77
CA GLY A 599 -14.46 -3.44 -1.12
C GLY A 599 -13.62 -2.38 -0.41
N PHE A 600 -14.17 -1.18 -0.16
CA PHE A 600 -13.45 -0.10 0.52
C PHE A 600 -13.10 -0.47 1.96
N ASP A 601 -14.04 -1.09 2.67
CA ASP A 601 -13.83 -1.51 4.07
C ASP A 601 -12.82 -2.66 4.10
N ILE A 602 -12.94 -3.62 3.17
CA ILE A 602 -11.99 -4.73 3.04
C ILE A 602 -10.58 -4.22 2.75
N ALA A 603 -10.43 -3.24 1.87
CA ALA A 603 -9.14 -2.65 1.57
C ALA A 603 -8.56 -1.88 2.75
N GLU A 604 -9.39 -1.19 3.55
CA GLU A 604 -8.94 -0.53 4.78
C GLU A 604 -8.46 -1.53 5.84
N GLU A 605 -9.14 -2.66 5.97
CA GLU A 605 -8.73 -3.72 6.91
C GLU A 605 -7.52 -4.53 6.40
N ASP A 606 -7.41 -4.84 5.11
CA ASP A 606 -6.23 -5.52 4.51
C ASP A 606 -4.95 -4.73 4.76
N LEU A 607 -5.08 -3.43 4.60
CA LEU A 607 -4.05 -2.45 4.81
C LEU A 607 -3.61 -2.35 6.28
N LYS A 608 -4.55 -2.43 7.23
CA LYS A 608 -4.24 -2.56 8.67
C LYS A 608 -3.50 -3.86 8.98
N LEU A 609 -3.90 -4.98 8.34
CA LEU A 609 -3.30 -6.30 8.55
C LEU A 609 -1.89 -6.44 7.98
N ARG A 610 -1.62 -5.92 6.76
CA ARG A 610 -0.28 -5.97 6.14
C ARG A 610 0.72 -5.04 6.83
N GLY A 611 0.23 -3.97 7.46
CA GLY A 611 1.07 -2.91 7.98
C GLY A 611 1.69 -2.07 6.87
N PRO A 612 2.27 -0.91 7.22
CA PRO A 612 2.69 0.13 6.27
C PRO A 612 3.86 -0.29 5.35
N GLY A 613 4.64 -1.31 5.72
CA GLY A 613 5.91 -1.63 5.07
C GLY A 613 5.81 -2.32 3.70
N GLU A 614 4.72 -3.04 3.42
CA GLU A 614 4.57 -3.81 2.17
C GLU A 614 3.92 -3.01 1.03
N ILE A 615 3.11 -1.98 1.31
CA ILE A 615 2.44 -1.17 0.26
C ILE A 615 3.49 -0.39 -0.55
N PHE A 616 4.51 0.11 0.14
CA PHE A 616 5.67 0.77 -0.45
C PHE A 616 6.78 -0.23 -0.84
N GLY A 617 6.54 -1.52 -0.57
CA GLY A 617 7.48 -2.63 -0.65
C GLY A 617 7.56 -3.26 -2.02
N THR A 618 7.88 -2.47 -3.04
CA THR A 618 8.66 -2.84 -4.25
C THR A 618 8.79 -1.56 -5.04
N ARG A 619 10.00 -0.96 -5.06
CA ARG A 619 10.45 0.18 -5.90
C ARG A 619 9.42 0.67 -6.92
N GLN A 620 8.40 1.41 -6.49
CA GLN A 620 7.64 2.26 -7.40
C GLN A 620 8.44 3.55 -7.47
N HIS A 621 9.05 3.76 -8.64
CA HIS A 621 9.97 4.86 -8.92
C HIS A 621 9.30 6.20 -8.57
N GLY A 622 9.83 6.96 -7.60
CA GLY A 622 9.48 8.38 -7.44
C GLY A 622 8.86 8.84 -6.11
N LEU A 623 8.32 7.95 -5.25
CA LEU A 623 7.83 8.37 -3.93
C LEU A 623 8.92 8.29 -2.84
N PRO A 624 9.06 9.33 -1.98
CA PRO A 624 10.03 9.33 -0.89
C PRO A 624 9.74 8.27 0.18
N GLN A 625 10.77 7.72 0.81
CA GLN A 625 10.59 6.88 2.00
C GLN A 625 10.31 7.73 3.24
N LEU A 626 9.17 7.48 3.90
CA LEU A 626 8.83 8.08 5.18
C LEU A 626 9.67 7.45 6.29
N LYS A 627 10.30 8.30 7.12
CA LYS A 627 11.22 7.91 8.19
C LYS A 627 10.50 7.66 9.52
N ILE A 628 9.47 8.45 9.82
CA ILE A 628 8.75 8.41 11.11
C ILE A 628 7.26 8.11 10.88
N SER A 629 6.71 8.63 9.79
CA SER A 629 5.29 8.64 9.55
C SER A 629 4.79 7.32 9.00
N ASP A 630 3.67 6.88 9.56
CA ASP A 630 2.87 5.79 9.06
C ASP A 630 1.52 6.40 8.64
N LEU A 631 1.23 6.38 7.34
CA LEU A 631 0.05 7.00 6.75
C LEU A 631 -1.26 6.43 7.31
N LEU A 632 -1.24 5.20 7.83
CA LEU A 632 -2.39 4.52 8.38
C LEU A 632 -2.60 4.89 9.83
N ARG A 633 -1.53 4.80 10.62
CA ARG A 633 -1.58 5.10 12.06
C ARG A 633 -1.74 6.59 12.33
N HIS A 634 -1.28 7.44 11.42
CA HIS A 634 -1.28 8.89 11.60
C HIS A 634 -2.31 9.60 10.71
N ARG A 635 -3.43 8.95 10.39
CA ARG A 635 -4.49 9.50 9.54
C ARG A 635 -4.96 10.90 9.96
N ASP A 636 -5.19 11.11 11.26
CA ASP A 636 -5.64 12.43 11.76
C ASP A 636 -4.59 13.52 11.51
N VAL A 637 -3.30 13.16 11.59
CA VAL A 637 -2.18 14.08 11.31
C VAL A 637 -2.06 14.33 9.81
N LEU A 638 -2.29 13.31 9.00
CA LEU A 638 -2.30 13.40 7.55
C LEU A 638 -3.41 14.33 7.05
N ASP A 639 -4.62 14.22 7.58
CA ASP A 639 -5.73 15.09 7.20
C ASP A 639 -5.43 16.57 7.53
N ALA A 640 -4.80 16.83 8.69
CA ALA A 640 -4.35 18.18 9.07
C ALA A 640 -3.21 18.71 8.17
N ALA A 641 -2.27 17.83 7.78
CA ALA A 641 -1.19 18.14 6.85
C ALA A 641 -1.71 18.45 5.44
N ILE A 642 -2.68 17.67 4.92
CA ILE A 642 -3.34 17.90 3.63
C ILE A 642 -4.00 19.28 3.60
N LEU A 643 -4.76 19.63 4.65
CA LEU A 643 -5.44 20.93 4.72
C LEU A 643 -4.43 22.09 4.73
N SER A 644 -3.36 21.96 5.51
CA SER A 644 -2.33 22.99 5.63
C SER A 644 -1.51 23.13 4.33
N ALA A 645 -1.18 22.01 3.67
CA ALA A 645 -0.49 22.01 2.38
C ALA A 645 -1.35 22.66 1.29
N ARG A 646 -2.66 22.36 1.26
CA ARG A 646 -3.60 22.98 0.32
C ARG A 646 -3.66 24.50 0.50
N GLU A 647 -3.83 24.97 1.73
CA GLU A 647 -3.88 26.41 2.02
C GLU A 647 -2.60 27.14 1.60
N LEU A 648 -1.43 26.50 1.80
CA LEU A 648 -0.16 27.06 1.36
C LEU A 648 -0.06 27.13 -0.18
N VAL A 649 -0.37 26.05 -0.87
CA VAL A 649 -0.26 25.97 -2.34
C VAL A 649 -1.32 26.83 -3.04
N GLU A 650 -2.52 26.99 -2.48
CA GLU A 650 -3.54 27.91 -3.00
C GLU A 650 -3.11 29.37 -2.91
N ARG A 651 -2.38 29.75 -1.85
CA ARG A 651 -1.82 31.10 -1.69
C ARG A 651 -0.55 31.33 -2.52
N ASP A 652 0.28 30.30 -2.67
CA ASP A 652 1.58 30.38 -3.33
C ASP A 652 1.91 29.09 -4.09
N ALA A 653 1.32 28.95 -5.27
CA ALA A 653 1.44 27.74 -6.09
C ALA A 653 2.89 27.43 -6.50
N LYS A 654 3.77 28.44 -6.59
CA LYS A 654 5.18 28.28 -6.99
C LYS A 654 6.13 28.13 -5.79
N LEU A 655 5.62 28.29 -4.56
CA LEU A 655 6.39 28.30 -3.31
C LEU A 655 7.55 29.30 -3.38
N GLU A 656 7.31 30.49 -3.92
CA GLU A 656 8.32 31.53 -4.15
C GLU A 656 8.29 32.64 -3.11
N ASN A 657 7.24 32.72 -2.29
CA ASN A 657 7.18 33.71 -1.22
C ASN A 657 8.26 33.43 -0.16
N PRO A 658 8.72 34.48 0.57
CA PRO A 658 9.74 34.33 1.61
C PRO A 658 9.40 33.29 2.69
N GLU A 659 8.10 33.13 2.99
CA GLU A 659 7.60 32.17 3.98
C GLU A 659 7.53 30.73 3.44
N SER A 660 7.41 30.55 2.12
CA SER A 660 7.28 29.25 1.45
C SER A 660 8.60 28.70 0.91
N ILE A 661 9.62 29.55 0.73
CA ILE A 661 10.87 29.17 0.05
C ILE A 661 11.64 28.08 0.79
N MET A 662 11.57 28.06 2.13
CA MET A 662 12.18 27.02 2.96
C MET A 662 11.42 25.70 2.85
N VAL A 663 10.08 25.75 2.74
CA VAL A 663 9.25 24.57 2.43
C VAL A 663 9.65 23.98 1.08
N LYS A 664 9.83 24.81 0.04
CA LYS A 664 10.31 24.37 -1.28
C LYS A 664 11.65 23.65 -1.21
N GLN A 665 12.58 24.13 -0.39
CA GLN A 665 13.87 23.46 -0.18
C GLN A 665 13.71 22.08 0.48
N LYS A 666 12.82 21.95 1.47
CA LYS A 666 12.52 20.66 2.10
C LYS A 666 11.81 19.69 1.16
N VAL A 667 10.87 20.18 0.35
CA VAL A 667 10.24 19.41 -0.74
C VAL A 667 11.30 18.91 -1.72
N LYS A 668 12.21 19.76 -2.19
CA LYS A 668 13.34 19.34 -3.06
C LYS A 668 14.23 18.29 -2.39
N LYS A 669 14.54 18.44 -1.10
CA LYS A 669 15.35 17.45 -0.37
C LYS A 669 14.63 16.10 -0.27
N MET A 670 13.30 16.10 -0.13
CA MET A 670 12.48 14.89 -0.01
C MET A 670 12.27 14.17 -1.34
N PHE A 671 11.99 14.89 -2.43
CA PHE A 671 11.68 14.30 -3.75
C PHE A 671 12.88 14.20 -4.69
N GLY A 672 13.98 14.91 -4.42
CA GLY A 672 15.16 15.01 -5.31
C GLY A 672 15.25 16.36 -6.04
N SER A 673 16.41 16.63 -6.65
CA SER A 673 16.69 17.89 -7.37
C SER A 673 15.83 18.06 -8.62
N ASP A 674 15.52 16.95 -9.29
CA ASP A 674 14.49 16.88 -10.31
C ASP A 674 13.16 16.60 -9.61
N ILE A 675 12.39 17.65 -9.33
CA ILE A 675 10.98 17.52 -8.90
C ILE A 675 10.12 17.08 -10.11
N SER A 676 10.64 16.15 -10.90
CA SER A 676 9.88 15.36 -11.84
C SER A 676 9.89 13.96 -11.25
N ILE A 677 8.75 13.56 -10.72
CA ILE A 677 8.56 12.16 -10.48
C ILE A 677 8.52 11.51 -11.87
N ASP A 678 9.60 10.82 -12.23
CA ASP A 678 9.54 9.74 -13.21
C ASP A 678 8.80 8.56 -12.56
N LEU A 679 7.47 8.69 -12.44
CA LEU A 679 6.54 7.57 -12.19
C LEU A 679 6.09 7.03 -13.54
#